data_AF-A0AAZ3Q150-F1
#
_entry.id   AF-A0AAZ3Q150-F1
#
_cell.length_a   1.000
_cell.length_b   1.000
_cell.length_c   1.000
_cell.angle_alpha   90.00
_cell.angle_beta   90.00
_cell.angle_gamma   90.00
#
_symmetry.space_group_name_H-M   'P 1'
#
loop_
_entity.id
_entity.type
_entity.pdbx_description
1 polymer ?
#
loop_
_entity_poly.entity_id
_entity_poly.type
_entity_poly.pdbx_seq_one_letter_code
_entity_poly.pdbx_strand_id
1 'polypeptide(L)'
;MSLKAFTQVQVYEKLPNPKEKDKFSIHSLECYDRNIYIGTKDSLVQHLILPSSSDTKDSSQSPREGRMKLLGSSSPVTQLRVIPVLNHLLVLWDRSVSALNMFSLEPLPFLKRIQHVSFFEVCESALSTSSQSVCVELVTVSSRSRVVRIHVVGVERWDCVKEVSLPQDPVALAVDDNTLCVATSDRYFLHDHKSGSTVDLFPHNLSRQNIIVSTAGKGEFLLNGPGSLGMFVMKNGICQRPPVQWPEELLAAVVCYPYILALQPQALYVYSMVDQHLKQTVPLIRARGLLSTTEGVYIFMEREILGLSHVPFEEQIQTLVRCERVEEALELLGGVQAHLPQVSYKELHKAITCMDGFIKFYQGSFSEAKELFIKGELDPREIISLYPEMEPLCETFHSQLVKVNNAKELLALRQEDRTTFQQYLDFLADFLRVVRGTKQGVKCSEDIDTAQLRMYTEQGDRVDLDALVSSPNSCSIDKCYENNIFESFLMMLQTWVKITDGQYEDSSCSNVYEHIVRTLSRLKQRDVVWTFADWALQRNQEVGIQIFTKRDPEDQDTFAQEDVLTFLKKYSLALMLFLEFLVHDLKSKEEKHHTLLATAYVTHILGALQNGKGTDSDGGMTRDKLQQLLWQSSLYDTMTVHEAIQPTVLHTEQAILLGRAGDHYQALQTLVHKERDLQVAGAYCRRAAGWQERELEHTLFLTLLQIYMCSNELASAAVDLLNANAAAFDLDTVLQVLPDSWSVQLVSQFLLGSLRGTFHQRRMAGVERGLAQVELLRHKYTWAQASKRMLKLDKGLVCNTCQKDLTEPEFVYSLRGELVHTNCGSYTE
;
A
#
# COMPACT_ATOMS: atom_id res chain seq x y z
N MET A 1 -1.97 -19.60 -26.12
CA MET A 1 -1.94 -20.60 -25.03
C MET A 1 -3.38 -20.91 -24.63
N SER A 2 -3.74 -22.17 -24.36
CA SER A 2 -5.08 -22.50 -23.89
C SER A 2 -5.31 -21.97 -22.48
N LEU A 3 -6.51 -21.47 -22.20
CA LEU A 3 -6.91 -21.02 -20.86
C LEU A 3 -6.71 -22.15 -19.86
N LYS A 4 -6.03 -21.87 -18.74
CA LYS A 4 -5.93 -22.80 -17.61
C LYS A 4 -6.88 -22.31 -16.51
N ALA A 5 -7.96 -23.05 -16.28
CA ALA A 5 -8.92 -22.78 -15.22
C ALA A 5 -8.48 -23.38 -13.88
N PHE A 6 -7.77 -24.52 -13.91
CA PHE A 6 -7.31 -25.25 -12.74
C PHE A 6 -5.82 -25.57 -12.81
N THR A 7 -5.16 -25.49 -11.65
CA THR A 7 -3.79 -25.96 -11.45
C THR A 7 -3.79 -27.30 -10.72
N GLN A 8 -3.01 -28.25 -11.23
CA GLN A 8 -2.90 -29.58 -10.66
C GLN A 8 -1.77 -29.65 -9.65
N VAL A 9 -2.09 -30.15 -8.46
CA VAL A 9 -1.14 -30.46 -7.39
C VAL A 9 -1.37 -31.89 -6.95
N GLN A 10 -0.31 -32.68 -6.85
CA GLN A 10 -0.38 -34.02 -6.31
C GLN A 10 -0.41 -33.92 -4.78
N VAL A 11 -1.49 -34.40 -4.17
CA VAL A 11 -1.78 -34.22 -2.74
C VAL A 11 -1.35 -35.42 -1.94
N TYR A 12 -1.60 -36.62 -2.45
CA TYR A 12 -1.24 -37.87 -1.78
C TYR A 12 -0.87 -38.93 -2.80
N GLU A 13 0.18 -39.69 -2.54
CA GLU A 13 0.52 -40.92 -3.25
C GLU A 13 0.99 -41.96 -2.24
N LYS A 14 0.38 -43.13 -2.29
CA LYS A 14 0.87 -44.27 -1.52
C LYS A 14 1.84 -45.10 -2.36
N LEU A 15 3.13 -45.00 -2.04
CA LEU A 15 4.17 -45.80 -2.68
C LEU A 15 3.88 -47.31 -2.52
N PRO A 16 4.06 -48.11 -3.59
CA PRO A 16 3.88 -49.56 -3.52
C PRO A 16 4.89 -50.18 -2.55
N ASN A 17 4.41 -50.73 -1.43
CA ASN A 17 5.28 -51.38 -0.46
C ASN A 17 5.41 -52.88 -0.81
N PRO A 18 6.60 -53.39 -1.18
CA PRO A 18 6.76 -54.77 -1.68
C PRO A 18 6.51 -55.86 -0.64
N LYS A 19 6.30 -55.50 0.64
CA LYS A 19 6.06 -56.44 1.76
C LYS A 19 4.58 -56.57 2.16
N GLU A 20 3.71 -55.63 1.78
CA GLU A 20 2.27 -55.74 1.99
C GLU A 20 1.63 -56.25 0.70
N LYS A 21 0.97 -57.41 0.74
CA LYS A 21 0.17 -57.86 -0.41
C LYS A 21 -0.81 -56.75 -0.80
N ASP A 22 -0.73 -56.27 -2.04
CA ASP A 22 -1.53 -55.23 -2.68
C ASP A 22 -3.01 -55.18 -2.26
N LYS A 23 -3.34 -54.48 -1.16
CA LYS A 23 -4.72 -54.35 -0.69
C LYS A 23 -5.21 -52.91 -0.55
N PHE A 24 -4.31 -51.94 -0.50
CA PHE A 24 -4.71 -50.54 -0.37
C PHE A 24 -5.31 -50.02 -1.68
N SER A 25 -6.58 -49.65 -1.64
CA SER A 25 -7.30 -49.04 -2.74
C SER A 25 -8.31 -48.03 -2.21
N ILE A 26 -8.20 -46.79 -2.67
CA ILE A 26 -9.13 -45.72 -2.32
C ILE A 26 -10.49 -46.00 -2.99
N HIS A 27 -11.57 -45.89 -2.21
CA HIS A 27 -12.93 -46.13 -2.68
C HIS A 27 -13.84 -44.93 -2.49
N SER A 28 -13.67 -44.18 -1.40
CA SER A 28 -14.38 -42.91 -1.16
C SER A 28 -13.43 -41.87 -0.57
N LEU A 29 -13.78 -40.61 -0.80
CA LEU A 29 -13.02 -39.45 -0.34
C LEU A 29 -14.00 -38.38 0.14
N GLU A 30 -13.68 -37.75 1.26
CA GLU A 30 -14.38 -36.57 1.77
C GLU A 30 -13.37 -35.57 2.31
N CYS A 31 -13.65 -34.27 2.18
CA CYS A 31 -12.74 -33.22 2.60
C CYS A 31 -13.52 -32.12 3.33
N TYR A 32 -12.97 -31.65 4.44
CA TYR A 32 -13.42 -30.45 5.11
C TYR A 32 -12.23 -29.61 5.54
N ASP A 33 -12.16 -28.37 5.05
CA ASP A 33 -11.03 -27.46 5.28
C ASP A 33 -9.71 -28.19 4.95
N ARG A 34 -8.82 -28.38 5.92
CA ARG A 34 -7.53 -29.07 5.74
C ARG A 34 -7.59 -30.59 5.96
N ASN A 35 -8.74 -31.12 6.35
CA ASN A 35 -8.89 -32.52 6.75
C ASN A 35 -9.44 -33.35 5.58
N ILE A 36 -8.65 -34.31 5.11
CA ILE A 36 -9.07 -35.28 4.10
C ILE A 36 -9.35 -36.62 4.79
N TYR A 37 -10.50 -37.21 4.50
CA TYR A 37 -10.92 -38.52 4.97
C TYR A 37 -10.95 -39.50 3.80
N ILE A 38 -10.16 -40.56 3.89
CA ILE A 38 -10.05 -41.60 2.87
C ILE A 38 -10.75 -42.86 3.38
N GLY A 39 -11.71 -43.35 2.60
CA GLY A 39 -12.35 -44.64 2.79
C GLY A 39 -11.74 -45.67 1.85
N THR A 40 -11.20 -46.76 2.40
CA THR A 40 -10.60 -47.83 1.59
C THR A 40 -11.56 -49.01 1.40
N LYS A 41 -11.17 -49.92 0.50
CA LYS A 41 -11.87 -51.20 0.29
C LYS A 41 -11.91 -52.11 1.53
N ASP A 42 -10.96 -51.96 2.45
CA ASP A 42 -10.77 -52.84 3.61
C ASP A 42 -11.43 -52.29 4.89
N SER A 43 -12.57 -51.60 4.78
CA SER A 43 -13.28 -50.99 5.93
C SER A 43 -12.45 -50.00 6.76
N LEU A 44 -11.39 -49.44 6.18
CA LEU A 44 -10.48 -48.51 6.86
C LEU A 44 -10.84 -47.07 6.51
N VAL A 45 -10.95 -46.23 7.54
CA VAL A 45 -11.04 -44.77 7.40
C VAL A 45 -9.71 -44.17 7.86
N GLN A 46 -9.03 -43.46 6.97
CA GLN A 46 -7.78 -42.76 7.24
C GLN A 46 -8.02 -41.25 7.20
N HIS A 47 -7.52 -40.54 8.20
CA HIS A 47 -7.55 -39.08 8.26
C HIS A 47 -6.18 -38.52 7.88
N LEU A 48 -6.15 -37.55 6.97
CA LEU A 48 -4.97 -36.82 6.53
C LEU A 48 -5.17 -35.32 6.82
N ILE A 49 -4.10 -34.64 7.22
CA ILE A 49 -4.10 -33.19 7.45
C ILE A 49 -3.18 -32.52 6.44
N LEU A 50 -3.74 -31.60 5.64
CA LEU A 50 -2.99 -30.80 4.68
C LEU A 50 -2.17 -29.70 5.38
N PRO A 51 -0.93 -29.43 4.93
CA PRO A 51 -0.11 -28.34 5.45
C PRO A 51 -0.71 -26.95 5.12
N SER A 52 -0.45 -25.95 5.97
CA SER A 52 -0.91 -24.58 5.76
C SER A 52 -0.11 -23.85 4.68
N SER A 53 -0.80 -23.10 3.82
CA SER A 53 -0.21 -22.25 2.77
C SER A 53 0.67 -21.08 3.29
N SER A 54 0.74 -20.84 4.59
CA SER A 54 1.62 -19.85 5.22
C SER A 54 3.05 -20.33 5.45
N ASP A 55 3.33 -21.63 5.31
CA ASP A 55 4.68 -22.18 5.43
C ASP A 55 5.36 -22.10 4.06
N THR A 56 6.00 -20.96 3.82
CA THR A 56 6.69 -20.64 2.57
C THR A 56 7.87 -21.59 2.27
N LYS A 57 7.96 -22.01 1.00
CA LYS A 57 9.14 -22.43 0.23
C LYS A 57 9.56 -23.90 0.11
N ASP A 58 8.83 -24.87 0.65
CA ASP A 58 9.06 -26.28 0.29
C ASP A 58 7.84 -26.87 -0.43
N SER A 59 7.97 -27.04 -1.74
CA SER A 59 7.02 -27.73 -2.63
C SER A 59 6.96 -29.25 -2.40
N SER A 60 7.36 -29.74 -1.22
CA SER A 60 7.53 -31.17 -0.92
C SER A 60 7.04 -31.58 0.48
N GLN A 61 6.18 -30.80 1.13
CA GLN A 61 5.55 -31.25 2.37
C GLN A 61 4.43 -32.25 2.08
N SER A 62 4.74 -33.54 2.26
CA SER A 62 3.72 -34.60 2.25
C SER A 62 2.65 -34.35 3.33
N PRO A 63 1.37 -34.69 3.05
CA PRO A 63 0.30 -34.51 4.03
C PRO A 63 0.62 -35.28 5.31
N ARG A 64 0.35 -34.68 6.47
CA ARG A 64 0.56 -35.36 7.76
C ARG A 64 -0.47 -36.47 7.88
N GLU A 65 -0.01 -37.72 7.92
CA GLU A 65 -0.89 -38.85 8.17
C GLU A 65 -1.42 -38.76 9.60
N GLY A 66 -2.74 -38.58 9.71
CA GLY A 66 -3.48 -38.54 10.97
C GLY A 66 -3.83 -39.94 11.45
N ARG A 67 -4.97 -40.05 12.14
CA ARG A 67 -5.41 -41.32 12.72
C ARG A 67 -6.01 -42.26 11.66
N MET A 68 -5.92 -43.56 11.93
CA MET A 68 -6.51 -44.61 11.11
C MET A 68 -7.46 -45.44 11.97
N LYS A 69 -8.67 -45.72 11.47
CA LYS A 69 -9.66 -46.54 12.16
C LYS A 69 -10.20 -47.63 11.27
N LEU A 70 -10.07 -48.88 11.74
CA LEU A 70 -10.71 -50.05 11.12
C LEU A 70 -12.12 -50.23 11.71
N LEU A 71 -13.12 -50.29 10.83
CA LEU A 71 -14.54 -50.45 11.22
C LEU A 71 -15.02 -51.90 11.17
N GLY A 72 -14.46 -52.71 10.27
CA GLY A 72 -14.87 -54.08 9.99
C GLY A 72 -13.77 -54.88 9.30
N SER A 73 -14.07 -56.11 8.87
CA SER A 73 -13.07 -57.06 8.36
C SER A 73 -12.97 -57.16 6.84
N SER A 74 -13.98 -56.72 6.06
CA SER A 74 -13.94 -56.90 4.59
C SER A 74 -14.88 -56.03 3.74
N SER A 75 -15.70 -55.15 4.31
CA SER A 75 -16.66 -54.36 3.53
C SER A 75 -16.10 -52.97 3.15
N PRO A 76 -16.22 -52.54 1.89
CA PRO A 76 -15.67 -51.26 1.47
C PRO A 76 -16.41 -50.09 2.11
N VAL A 77 -15.68 -49.01 2.37
CA VAL A 77 -16.28 -47.72 2.76
C VAL A 77 -16.78 -47.03 1.50
N THR A 78 -18.07 -47.21 1.22
CA THR A 78 -18.73 -46.76 -0.02
C THR A 78 -18.92 -45.25 -0.11
N GLN A 79 -19.19 -44.58 1.02
CA GLN A 79 -19.43 -43.14 1.05
C GLN A 79 -19.05 -42.54 2.40
N LEU A 80 -18.48 -41.34 2.36
CA LEU A 80 -18.11 -40.52 3.52
C LEU A 80 -18.76 -39.14 3.38
N ARG A 81 -19.27 -38.58 4.48
CA ARG A 81 -19.70 -37.18 4.56
C ARG A 81 -19.39 -36.58 5.91
N VAL A 82 -18.92 -35.33 5.92
CA VAL A 82 -18.67 -34.59 7.16
C VAL A 82 -19.88 -33.71 7.49
N ILE A 83 -20.22 -33.61 8.78
CA ILE A 83 -21.16 -32.62 9.31
C ILE A 83 -20.38 -31.74 10.29
N PRO A 84 -19.80 -30.62 9.82
CA PRO A 84 -18.88 -29.80 10.61
C PRO A 84 -19.53 -29.23 11.86
N VAL A 85 -20.79 -28.80 11.73
CA VAL A 85 -21.56 -28.18 12.83
C VAL A 85 -21.76 -29.14 14.01
N LEU A 86 -21.71 -30.46 13.77
CA LEU A 86 -21.85 -31.50 14.79
C LEU A 86 -20.53 -32.21 15.11
N ASN A 87 -19.42 -31.91 14.42
CA ASN A 87 -18.17 -32.67 14.46
C ASN A 87 -18.34 -34.17 14.14
N HIS A 88 -19.32 -34.51 13.31
CA HIS A 88 -19.65 -35.90 12.95
C HIS A 88 -19.08 -36.23 11.56
N LEU A 89 -18.45 -37.39 11.43
CA LEU A 89 -18.09 -38.02 10.17
C LEU A 89 -19.03 -39.21 9.94
N LEU A 90 -19.92 -39.09 8.97
CA LEU A 90 -20.83 -40.16 8.58
C LEU A 90 -20.15 -41.11 7.60
N VAL A 91 -20.20 -42.40 7.91
CA VAL A 91 -19.53 -43.45 7.15
C VAL A 91 -20.55 -44.50 6.72
N LEU A 92 -20.71 -44.71 5.42
CA LEU A 92 -21.49 -45.80 4.86
C LEU A 92 -20.57 -46.99 4.56
N TRP A 93 -20.76 -48.05 5.33
CA TRP A 93 -20.04 -49.31 5.18
C TRP A 93 -21.00 -50.47 5.51
N ASP A 94 -20.89 -51.58 4.80
CA ASP A 94 -21.79 -52.75 4.98
C ASP A 94 -23.29 -52.38 4.98
N ARG A 95 -23.71 -51.61 3.95
CA ARG A 95 -25.10 -51.12 3.76
C ARG A 95 -25.70 -50.42 4.99
N SER A 96 -24.88 -49.72 5.75
CA SER A 96 -25.34 -49.06 6.97
C SER A 96 -24.47 -47.87 7.35
N VAL A 97 -25.12 -46.86 7.91
CA VAL A 97 -24.50 -45.56 8.23
C VAL A 97 -24.14 -45.53 9.71
N SER A 98 -22.86 -45.27 9.97
CA SER A 98 -22.30 -45.05 11.31
C SER A 98 -21.74 -43.65 11.43
N ALA A 99 -21.83 -43.04 12.61
CA ALA A 99 -21.24 -41.74 12.88
C ALA A 99 -19.96 -41.90 13.72
N LEU A 100 -18.88 -41.26 13.26
CA LEU A 100 -17.60 -41.17 13.96
C LEU A 100 -17.37 -39.72 14.38
N ASN A 101 -16.53 -39.49 15.39
CA ASN A 101 -16.00 -38.16 15.65
C ASN A 101 -14.99 -37.78 14.55
N MET A 102 -15.12 -36.57 14.04
CA MET A 102 -14.33 -36.04 12.92
C MET A 102 -12.81 -36.01 13.17
N PHE A 103 -12.36 -35.76 14.40
CA PHE A 103 -10.93 -35.62 14.72
C PHE A 103 -10.34 -36.89 15.36
N SER A 104 -11.10 -37.55 16.24
CA SER A 104 -10.60 -38.74 16.94
C SER A 104 -10.81 -40.04 16.16
N LEU A 105 -11.71 -40.06 15.16
CA LEU A 105 -12.22 -41.24 14.45
C LEU A 105 -12.82 -42.31 15.39
N GLU A 106 -13.25 -41.92 16.59
CA GLU A 106 -13.92 -42.81 17.53
C GLU A 106 -15.42 -42.89 17.20
N PRO A 107 -16.03 -44.09 17.24
CA PRO A 107 -17.45 -44.25 16.97
C PRO A 107 -18.29 -43.58 18.06
N LEU A 108 -19.37 -42.91 17.65
CA LEU A 108 -20.29 -42.26 18.57
C LEU A 108 -21.36 -43.27 19.02
N PRO A 109 -21.31 -43.79 20.27
CA PRO A 109 -22.18 -44.88 20.69
C PRO A 109 -23.64 -44.46 20.86
N PHE A 110 -23.90 -43.16 21.07
CA PHE A 110 -25.23 -42.59 21.24
C PHE A 110 -26.06 -42.64 19.94
N LEU A 111 -25.40 -42.65 18.77
CA LEU A 111 -26.04 -42.72 17.46
C LEU A 111 -26.14 -44.18 16.98
N LYS A 112 -27.34 -44.77 17.12
CA LYS A 112 -27.62 -46.13 16.67
C LYS A 112 -27.52 -46.25 15.15
N ARG A 113 -26.62 -47.11 14.66
CA ARG A 113 -26.36 -47.39 13.23
C ARG A 113 -27.65 -47.58 12.42
N ILE A 114 -27.81 -46.81 11.34
CA ILE A 114 -28.94 -46.94 10.41
C ILE A 114 -28.65 -48.08 9.45
N GLN A 115 -29.53 -49.09 9.40
CA GLN A 115 -29.36 -50.27 8.57
C GLN A 115 -30.05 -50.16 7.21
N HIS A 116 -29.58 -50.95 6.26
CA HIS A 116 -30.16 -51.09 4.92
C HIS A 116 -30.12 -49.80 4.09
N VAL A 117 -29.04 -49.04 4.17
CA VAL A 117 -28.82 -47.83 3.38
C VAL A 117 -28.00 -48.16 2.12
N SER A 118 -28.45 -47.70 0.94
CA SER A 118 -27.73 -47.82 -0.34
C SER A 118 -26.80 -46.63 -0.58
N PHE A 119 -27.29 -45.43 -0.34
CA PHE A 119 -26.56 -44.16 -0.40
C PHE A 119 -27.26 -43.14 0.49
N PHE A 120 -26.54 -42.09 0.85
CA PHE A 120 -27.09 -41.02 1.69
C PHE A 120 -26.55 -39.66 1.27
N GLU A 121 -27.28 -38.61 1.62
CA GLU A 121 -26.87 -37.24 1.34
C GLU A 121 -27.27 -36.32 2.48
N VAL A 122 -26.47 -35.29 2.70
CA VAL A 122 -26.65 -34.35 3.80
C VAL A 122 -27.02 -33.00 3.20
N CYS A 123 -28.10 -32.40 3.68
CA CYS A 123 -28.50 -31.04 3.32
C CYS A 123 -27.87 -30.05 4.30
N GLU A 124 -27.08 -29.09 3.81
CA GLU A 124 -26.38 -28.10 4.66
C GLU A 124 -27.29 -26.99 5.23
N SER A 125 -28.61 -27.01 4.95
CA SER A 125 -29.55 -26.09 5.56
C SER A 125 -29.72 -26.41 7.05
N ALA A 126 -28.96 -25.72 7.91
CA ALA A 126 -29.11 -25.81 9.36
C ALA A 126 -30.52 -25.39 9.78
N LEU A 127 -31.27 -26.33 10.34
CA LEU A 127 -32.57 -26.04 10.94
C LEU A 127 -32.33 -25.55 12.36
N SER A 128 -32.69 -24.30 12.64
CA SER A 128 -32.86 -23.82 14.01
C SER A 128 -34.27 -24.18 14.48
N THR A 129 -34.38 -25.28 15.22
CA THR A 129 -35.58 -25.50 16.03
C THR A 129 -35.66 -24.43 17.12
N SER A 130 -36.87 -24.09 17.59
CA SER A 130 -37.10 -23.11 18.68
C SER A 130 -36.40 -23.45 20.01
N SER A 131 -35.84 -24.66 20.13
CA SER A 131 -34.86 -25.09 21.12
C SER A 131 -33.45 -25.02 20.53
N GLN A 132 -32.51 -24.42 21.26
CA GLN A 132 -31.10 -24.10 20.91
C GLN A 132 -30.20 -25.23 20.33
N SER A 133 -30.73 -26.38 19.91
CA SER A 133 -30.00 -27.45 19.23
C SER A 133 -29.92 -27.21 17.73
N VAL A 134 -28.69 -27.11 17.20
CA VAL A 134 -28.47 -27.11 15.75
C VAL A 134 -28.68 -28.53 15.22
N CYS A 135 -29.46 -28.67 14.15
CA CYS A 135 -29.75 -29.96 13.52
C CYS A 135 -29.59 -29.87 12.00
N VAL A 136 -29.29 -31.01 11.39
CA VAL A 136 -29.02 -31.14 9.94
C VAL A 136 -29.91 -32.24 9.37
N GLU A 137 -30.43 -32.05 8.16
CA GLU A 137 -31.22 -33.09 7.48
C GLU A 137 -30.31 -34.08 6.75
N LEU A 138 -30.47 -35.36 7.06
CA LEU A 138 -29.82 -36.51 6.43
C LEU A 138 -30.86 -37.30 5.63
N VAL A 139 -30.70 -37.33 4.32
CA VAL A 139 -31.54 -38.12 3.43
C VAL A 139 -30.86 -39.46 3.19
N THR A 140 -31.53 -40.54 3.56
CA THR A 140 -31.04 -41.91 3.35
C THR A 140 -31.94 -42.65 2.40
N VAL A 141 -31.34 -43.45 1.53
CA VAL A 141 -32.06 -44.28 0.59
C VAL A 141 -31.93 -45.73 0.99
N SER A 142 -33.05 -46.47 1.00
CA SER A 142 -33.02 -47.84 1.46
C SER A 142 -32.67 -48.84 0.35
N SER A 143 -31.77 -49.76 0.68
CA SER A 143 -31.33 -50.88 -0.18
C SER A 143 -32.31 -52.06 -0.25
N ARG A 144 -33.36 -52.07 0.57
CA ARG A 144 -34.35 -53.17 0.66
C ARG A 144 -35.79 -52.71 0.41
N SER A 145 -36.08 -51.44 0.67
CA SER A 145 -37.39 -50.84 0.44
C SER A 145 -37.25 -49.69 -0.55
N ARG A 146 -38.19 -49.53 -1.48
CA ARG A 146 -38.24 -48.44 -2.46
C ARG A 146 -38.63 -47.12 -1.78
N VAL A 147 -37.77 -46.65 -0.90
CA VAL A 147 -38.09 -45.61 0.08
C VAL A 147 -36.88 -44.73 0.32
N VAL A 148 -37.14 -43.43 0.37
CA VAL A 148 -36.24 -42.39 0.86
C VAL A 148 -36.70 -41.95 2.25
N ARG A 149 -35.81 -41.98 3.23
CA ARG A 149 -36.07 -41.51 4.60
C ARG A 149 -35.28 -40.26 4.89
N ILE A 150 -35.96 -39.23 5.37
CA ILE A 150 -35.38 -37.96 5.82
C ILE A 150 -35.24 -38.04 7.34
N HIS A 151 -34.01 -38.00 7.82
CA HIS A 151 -33.65 -38.01 9.23
C HIS A 151 -33.18 -36.61 9.64
N VAL A 152 -33.60 -36.14 10.80
CA VAL A 152 -33.02 -34.96 11.43
C VAL A 152 -31.93 -35.42 12.38
N VAL A 153 -30.69 -35.03 12.10
CA VAL A 153 -29.49 -35.39 12.84
C VAL A 153 -29.15 -34.27 13.82
N GLY A 154 -29.20 -34.57 15.12
CA GLY A 154 -28.67 -33.74 16.19
C GLY A 154 -27.37 -34.30 16.76
N VAL A 155 -26.89 -33.69 17.85
CA VAL A 155 -25.63 -34.07 18.51
C VAL A 155 -25.68 -35.50 19.09
N GLU A 156 -26.78 -35.89 19.72
CA GLU A 156 -26.87 -37.17 20.46
C GLU A 156 -27.88 -38.16 19.87
N ARG A 157 -28.72 -37.74 18.91
CA ARG A 157 -29.74 -38.59 18.28
C ARG A 157 -30.01 -38.18 16.84
N TRP A 158 -30.45 -39.13 16.02
CA TRP A 158 -31.12 -38.87 14.76
C TRP A 158 -32.54 -39.42 14.78
N ASP A 159 -33.51 -38.62 14.35
CA ASP A 159 -34.93 -39.00 14.32
C ASP A 159 -35.42 -39.03 12.86
N CYS A 160 -36.12 -40.09 12.46
CA CYS A 160 -36.74 -40.17 11.13
C CYS A 160 -38.01 -39.32 11.12
N VAL A 161 -38.00 -38.23 10.34
CA VAL A 161 -39.11 -37.26 10.29
C VAL A 161 -40.06 -37.55 9.14
N LYS A 162 -39.54 -38.01 7.99
CA LYS A 162 -40.37 -38.25 6.81
C LYS A 162 -39.90 -39.47 6.01
N GLU A 163 -40.87 -40.21 5.49
CA GLU A 163 -40.67 -41.36 4.61
C GLU A 163 -41.37 -41.12 3.27
N VAL A 164 -40.64 -41.24 2.16
CA VAL A 164 -41.13 -41.02 0.80
C VAL A 164 -40.99 -42.32 0.00
N SER A 165 -42.11 -42.86 -0.48
CA SER A 165 -42.13 -44.05 -1.32
C SER A 165 -41.80 -43.73 -2.78
N LEU A 166 -40.93 -44.54 -3.37
CA LEU A 166 -40.48 -44.40 -4.75
C LEU A 166 -41.12 -45.45 -5.68
N PRO A 167 -41.33 -45.13 -6.96
CA PRO A 167 -41.93 -46.06 -7.92
C PRO A 167 -40.99 -47.23 -8.25
N GLN A 168 -39.69 -46.97 -8.33
CA GLN A 168 -38.64 -47.93 -8.71
C GLN A 168 -37.43 -47.82 -7.78
N ASP A 169 -36.46 -48.72 -7.98
CA ASP A 169 -35.25 -48.75 -7.18
C ASP A 169 -34.38 -47.51 -7.50
N PRO A 170 -34.04 -46.71 -6.48
CA PRO A 170 -33.26 -45.49 -6.67
C PRO A 170 -31.78 -45.81 -6.85
N VAL A 171 -31.14 -45.09 -7.78
CA VAL A 171 -29.73 -45.30 -8.18
C VAL A 171 -28.85 -44.14 -7.73
N ALA A 172 -29.33 -42.91 -7.87
CA ALA A 172 -28.61 -41.70 -7.48
C ALA A 172 -29.58 -40.68 -6.88
N LEU A 173 -29.06 -39.81 -6.02
CA LEU A 173 -29.78 -38.73 -5.35
C LEU A 173 -28.87 -37.51 -5.28
N ALA A 174 -29.45 -36.33 -5.50
CA ALA A 174 -28.93 -35.04 -5.08
C ALA A 174 -30.00 -34.32 -4.24
N VAL A 175 -29.56 -33.53 -3.27
CA VAL A 175 -30.47 -32.73 -2.42
C VAL A 175 -30.07 -31.26 -2.48
N ASP A 176 -31.06 -30.39 -2.68
CA ASP A 176 -30.91 -28.95 -2.55
C ASP A 176 -32.11 -28.36 -1.80
N ASP A 177 -31.85 -27.76 -0.64
CA ASP A 177 -32.84 -27.30 0.33
C ASP A 177 -33.93 -28.35 0.61
N ASN A 178 -35.11 -28.16 0.03
CA ASN A 178 -36.27 -29.03 0.24
C ASN A 178 -36.58 -29.94 -0.96
N THR A 179 -35.82 -29.79 -2.04
CA THR A 179 -36.05 -30.53 -3.29
C THR A 179 -35.07 -31.68 -3.38
N LEU A 180 -35.60 -32.88 -3.54
CA LEU A 180 -34.85 -34.10 -3.79
C LEU A 180 -34.85 -34.37 -5.28
N CYS A 181 -33.69 -34.44 -5.90
CA CYS A 181 -33.55 -34.94 -7.27
C CYS A 181 -33.13 -36.40 -7.21
N VAL A 182 -34.01 -37.30 -7.64
CA VAL A 182 -33.79 -38.74 -7.56
C VAL A 182 -33.76 -39.33 -8.95
N ALA A 183 -32.79 -40.19 -9.20
CA ALA A 183 -32.76 -41.07 -10.35
C ALA A 183 -33.21 -42.46 -9.93
N THR A 184 -34.29 -42.97 -10.51
CA THR A 184 -34.67 -44.39 -10.43
C THR A 184 -33.88 -45.21 -11.44
N SER A 185 -34.22 -46.48 -11.63
CA SER A 185 -33.65 -47.32 -12.69
C SER A 185 -34.05 -46.93 -14.12
N ASP A 186 -35.10 -46.13 -14.29
CA ASP A 186 -35.66 -45.79 -15.60
C ASP A 186 -35.78 -44.29 -15.90
N ARG A 187 -35.86 -43.41 -14.88
CA ARG A 187 -36.12 -41.97 -15.07
C ARG A 187 -35.57 -41.10 -13.95
N TYR A 188 -35.52 -39.80 -14.22
CA TYR A 188 -35.29 -38.78 -13.20
C TYR A 188 -36.61 -38.17 -12.74
N PHE A 189 -36.72 -37.84 -11.45
CA PHE A 189 -37.84 -37.05 -10.93
C PHE A 189 -37.35 -36.11 -9.81
N LEU A 190 -38.07 -35.00 -9.65
CA LEU A 190 -37.90 -34.05 -8.57
C LEU A 190 -39.02 -34.26 -7.55
N HIS A 191 -38.68 -34.29 -6.27
CA HIS A 191 -39.64 -34.36 -5.19
C HIS A 191 -39.40 -33.24 -4.18
N ASP A 192 -40.35 -32.34 -4.00
CA ASP A 192 -40.30 -31.35 -2.93
C ASP A 192 -40.95 -31.93 -1.68
N HIS A 193 -40.14 -32.12 -0.64
CA HIS A 193 -40.62 -32.75 0.59
C HIS A 193 -41.48 -31.80 1.46
N LYS A 194 -41.52 -30.49 1.23
CA LYS A 194 -42.43 -29.59 1.95
C LYS A 194 -43.81 -29.53 1.31
N SER A 195 -43.88 -29.35 -0.01
CA SER A 195 -45.14 -29.35 -0.73
C SER A 195 -45.70 -30.75 -0.99
N GLY A 196 -44.86 -31.79 -0.96
CA GLY A 196 -45.21 -33.15 -1.34
C GLY A 196 -45.37 -33.36 -2.84
N SER A 197 -45.01 -32.36 -3.66
CA SER A 197 -45.13 -32.44 -5.12
C SER A 197 -44.01 -33.29 -5.73
N THR A 198 -44.35 -34.07 -6.75
CA THR A 198 -43.43 -34.85 -7.57
C THR A 198 -43.53 -34.40 -9.03
N VAL A 199 -42.40 -34.07 -9.64
CA VAL A 199 -42.30 -33.71 -11.05
C VAL A 199 -41.43 -34.74 -11.76
N ASP A 200 -42.03 -35.49 -12.69
CA ASP A 200 -41.29 -36.41 -13.54
C ASP A 200 -40.51 -35.64 -14.60
N LEU A 201 -39.25 -36.03 -14.82
CA LEU A 201 -38.40 -35.47 -15.87
C LEU A 201 -38.33 -36.44 -17.06
N PHE A 202 -37.13 -36.74 -17.56
CA PHE A 202 -36.89 -37.60 -18.72
C PHE A 202 -36.38 -38.99 -18.31
N PRO A 203 -36.62 -40.02 -19.15
CA PRO A 203 -36.10 -41.37 -18.94
C PRO A 203 -34.60 -41.47 -19.24
N HIS A 204 -33.93 -42.45 -18.63
CA HIS A 204 -32.53 -42.78 -18.88
C HIS A 204 -32.32 -44.29 -19.02
N ASN A 205 -31.15 -44.70 -19.53
CA ASN A 205 -30.79 -46.11 -19.69
C ASN A 205 -29.55 -46.47 -18.87
N LEU A 206 -29.77 -47.07 -17.70
CA LEU A 206 -28.74 -47.60 -16.81
C LEU A 206 -27.70 -48.49 -17.52
N SER A 207 -28.15 -49.30 -18.48
CA SER A 207 -27.29 -50.26 -19.18
C SER A 207 -26.31 -49.63 -20.15
N ARG A 208 -26.52 -48.36 -20.55
CA ARG A 208 -25.72 -47.66 -21.56
C ARG A 208 -24.81 -46.58 -20.99
N GLN A 209 -25.19 -45.96 -19.88
CA GLN A 209 -24.46 -44.84 -19.30
C GLN A 209 -24.57 -44.82 -17.78
N ASN A 210 -23.54 -44.29 -17.11
CA ASN A 210 -23.62 -44.00 -15.69
C ASN A 210 -24.63 -42.87 -15.44
N ILE A 211 -25.45 -43.07 -14.42
CA ILE A 211 -26.40 -42.06 -13.95
C ILE A 211 -25.64 -41.05 -13.10
N ILE A 212 -25.82 -39.78 -13.43
CA ILE A 212 -25.25 -38.67 -12.67
C ILE A 212 -26.39 -37.77 -12.21
N VAL A 213 -26.31 -37.41 -10.93
CA VAL A 213 -27.11 -36.36 -10.31
C VAL A 213 -26.14 -35.59 -9.42
N SER A 214 -26.00 -34.29 -9.66
CA SER A 214 -25.23 -33.40 -8.80
C SER A 214 -25.90 -32.03 -8.69
N THR A 215 -25.68 -31.34 -7.58
CA THR A 215 -26.20 -29.98 -7.38
C THR A 215 -25.32 -28.99 -8.14
N ALA A 216 -25.94 -28.13 -8.95
CA ALA A 216 -25.26 -27.15 -9.82
C ALA A 216 -25.31 -25.71 -9.27
N GLY A 217 -26.14 -25.47 -8.25
CA GLY A 217 -26.35 -24.18 -7.61
C GLY A 217 -27.67 -24.17 -6.84
N LYS A 218 -28.06 -23.01 -6.30
CA LYS A 218 -29.31 -22.87 -5.52
C LYS A 218 -30.52 -23.19 -6.41
N GLY A 219 -31.15 -24.33 -6.17
CA GLY A 219 -32.34 -24.81 -6.87
C GLY A 219 -32.08 -25.39 -8.26
N GLU A 220 -30.83 -25.70 -8.61
CA GLU A 220 -30.42 -26.20 -9.94
C GLU A 220 -29.66 -27.53 -9.82
N PHE A 221 -30.03 -28.52 -10.63
CA PHE A 221 -29.41 -29.85 -10.66
C PHE A 221 -28.80 -30.14 -12.03
N LEU A 222 -27.63 -30.78 -12.05
CA LEU A 222 -26.96 -31.28 -13.23
C LEU A 222 -27.25 -32.78 -13.41
N LEU A 223 -27.87 -33.13 -14.54
CA LEU A 223 -28.32 -34.47 -14.88
C LEU A 223 -27.69 -34.96 -16.19
N ASN A 224 -27.53 -36.28 -16.31
CA ASN A 224 -27.13 -36.91 -17.56
C ASN A 224 -28.37 -37.24 -18.41
N GLY A 225 -28.62 -36.41 -19.41
CA GLY A 225 -29.66 -36.52 -20.41
C GLY A 225 -29.42 -37.63 -21.45
N PRO A 226 -30.43 -37.90 -22.30
CA PRO A 226 -30.28 -38.83 -23.41
C PRO A 226 -29.24 -38.32 -24.41
N GLY A 227 -28.40 -39.23 -24.94
CA GLY A 227 -27.37 -38.88 -25.93
C GLY A 227 -26.10 -38.27 -25.34
N SER A 228 -25.80 -38.56 -24.07
CA SER A 228 -24.64 -38.00 -23.36
C SER A 228 -24.68 -36.47 -23.27
N LEU A 229 -25.87 -35.91 -22.99
CA LEU A 229 -26.06 -34.47 -22.82
C LEU A 229 -26.18 -34.09 -21.34
N GLY A 230 -25.43 -33.10 -20.89
CA GLY A 230 -25.54 -32.49 -19.57
C GLY A 230 -26.69 -31.51 -19.52
N MET A 231 -27.75 -31.88 -18.80
CA MET A 231 -28.95 -31.05 -18.65
C MET A 231 -28.93 -30.34 -17.30
N PHE A 232 -29.19 -29.04 -17.31
CA PHE A 232 -29.41 -28.24 -16.10
C PHE A 232 -30.90 -28.12 -15.83
N VAL A 233 -31.36 -28.67 -14.72
CA VAL A 233 -32.78 -28.72 -14.37
C VAL A 233 -33.03 -27.96 -13.08
N MET A 234 -33.87 -26.94 -13.14
CA MET A 234 -34.30 -26.19 -11.97
C MET A 234 -35.30 -26.99 -11.13
N LYS A 235 -35.52 -26.60 -9.87
CA LYS A 235 -36.49 -27.21 -8.95
C LYS A 235 -37.94 -27.30 -9.45
N ASN A 236 -38.29 -26.52 -10.48
CA ASN A 236 -39.60 -26.55 -11.15
C ASN A 236 -39.64 -27.48 -12.37
N GLY A 237 -38.55 -28.19 -12.67
CA GLY A 237 -38.40 -29.09 -13.82
C GLY A 237 -38.01 -28.41 -15.13
N ILE A 238 -37.75 -27.09 -15.14
CA ILE A 238 -37.43 -26.34 -16.36
C ILE A 238 -35.91 -26.28 -16.56
N CYS A 239 -35.47 -26.46 -17.81
CA CYS A 239 -34.09 -26.24 -18.22
C CYS A 239 -33.92 -24.80 -18.72
N GLN A 240 -33.12 -23.99 -18.02
CA GLN A 240 -32.84 -22.60 -18.43
C GLN A 240 -31.56 -22.48 -19.25
N ARG A 241 -30.57 -23.33 -18.97
CA ARG A 241 -29.28 -23.34 -19.67
C ARG A 241 -29.32 -24.33 -20.82
N PRO A 242 -28.62 -24.04 -21.93
CA PRO A 242 -28.45 -25.02 -22.98
C PRO A 242 -27.57 -26.20 -22.51
N PRO A 243 -27.75 -27.39 -23.10
CA PRO A 243 -27.08 -28.60 -22.66
C PRO A 243 -25.61 -28.66 -23.09
N VAL A 244 -24.79 -29.35 -22.30
CA VAL A 244 -23.37 -29.57 -22.59
C VAL A 244 -23.16 -30.97 -23.16
N GLN A 245 -22.44 -31.12 -24.27
CA GLN A 245 -22.15 -32.45 -24.80
C GLN A 245 -21.05 -33.13 -23.96
N TRP A 246 -21.38 -34.25 -23.33
CA TRP A 246 -20.42 -35.07 -22.61
C TRP A 246 -19.61 -35.95 -23.55
N PRO A 247 -18.37 -36.28 -23.14
CA PRO A 247 -17.62 -37.34 -23.78
C PRO A 247 -18.17 -38.71 -23.31
N GLU A 248 -17.89 -39.78 -24.07
CA GLU A 248 -18.36 -41.14 -23.75
C GLU A 248 -17.78 -41.66 -22.41
N GLU A 249 -18.36 -42.69 -21.80
CA GLU A 249 -17.84 -43.29 -20.54
C GLU A 249 -17.65 -42.32 -19.36
N LEU A 250 -18.57 -41.38 -19.17
CA LEU A 250 -18.56 -40.43 -18.07
C LEU A 250 -18.69 -41.15 -16.70
N LEU A 251 -17.73 -40.94 -15.80
CA LEU A 251 -17.73 -41.50 -14.45
C LEU A 251 -18.47 -40.61 -13.45
N ALA A 252 -18.21 -39.31 -13.50
CA ALA A 252 -18.81 -38.32 -12.61
C ALA A 252 -18.83 -36.95 -13.29
N ALA A 253 -19.80 -36.10 -12.93
CA ALA A 253 -19.81 -34.70 -13.33
C ALA A 253 -20.21 -33.83 -12.14
N VAL A 254 -19.40 -32.81 -11.86
CA VAL A 254 -19.62 -31.90 -10.74
C VAL A 254 -19.41 -30.46 -11.18
N VAL A 255 -20.19 -29.57 -10.58
CA VAL A 255 -20.10 -28.13 -10.82
C VAL A 255 -19.16 -27.50 -9.80
N CYS A 256 -18.22 -26.73 -10.31
CA CYS A 256 -17.25 -25.96 -9.56
C CYS A 256 -17.25 -24.55 -10.16
N TYR A 257 -18.20 -23.71 -9.72
CA TYR A 257 -18.60 -22.48 -10.39
C TYR A 257 -17.40 -21.58 -10.74
N PRO A 258 -17.31 -21.04 -11.98
CA PRO A 258 -18.25 -21.12 -13.10
C PRO A 258 -17.97 -22.29 -14.07
N TYR A 259 -17.26 -23.33 -13.63
CA TYR A 259 -16.84 -24.46 -14.45
C TYR A 259 -17.61 -25.75 -14.13
N ILE A 260 -17.66 -26.66 -15.10
CA ILE A 260 -18.22 -28.00 -14.97
C ILE A 260 -17.11 -28.99 -15.27
N LEU A 261 -16.96 -29.97 -14.39
CA LEU A 261 -15.88 -30.94 -14.43
C LEU A 261 -16.47 -32.30 -14.75
N ALA A 262 -16.17 -32.81 -15.93
CA ALA A 262 -16.60 -34.12 -16.41
C ALA A 262 -15.43 -35.10 -16.35
N LEU A 263 -15.55 -36.12 -15.51
CA LEU A 263 -14.51 -37.11 -15.25
C LEU A 263 -14.66 -38.35 -16.14
N GLN A 264 -13.60 -38.68 -16.86
CA GLN A 264 -13.40 -39.98 -17.50
C GLN A 264 -12.28 -40.77 -16.81
N PRO A 265 -12.13 -42.08 -17.10
CA PRO A 265 -11.03 -42.87 -16.56
C PRO A 265 -9.63 -42.34 -16.90
N GLN A 266 -9.47 -41.67 -18.06
CA GLN A 266 -8.17 -41.22 -18.58
C GLN A 266 -8.00 -39.70 -18.67
N ALA A 267 -9.06 -38.92 -18.42
CA ALA A 267 -9.01 -37.47 -18.55
C ALA A 267 -10.12 -36.80 -17.74
N LEU A 268 -9.90 -35.54 -17.40
CA LEU A 268 -10.91 -34.64 -16.88
C LEU A 268 -11.11 -33.48 -17.86
N TYR A 269 -12.37 -33.23 -18.20
CA TYR A 269 -12.76 -32.15 -19.10
C TYR A 269 -13.39 -31.02 -18.30
N VAL A 270 -12.88 -29.81 -18.50
CA VAL A 270 -13.35 -28.59 -17.84
C VAL A 270 -14.15 -27.76 -18.85
N TYR A 271 -15.47 -27.73 -18.68
CA TYR A 271 -16.38 -26.91 -19.48
C TYR A 271 -16.72 -25.61 -18.74
N SER A 272 -16.96 -24.53 -19.47
CA SER A 272 -17.49 -23.28 -18.90
C SER A 272 -19.02 -23.34 -18.83
N MET A 273 -19.62 -22.93 -17.71
CA MET A 273 -21.08 -22.82 -17.56
C MET A 273 -21.67 -21.63 -18.32
N VAL A 274 -20.81 -20.66 -18.70
CA VAL A 274 -21.25 -19.43 -19.37
C VAL A 274 -21.41 -19.69 -20.86
N ASP A 275 -20.39 -20.27 -21.49
CA ASP A 275 -20.35 -20.49 -22.95
C ASP A 275 -20.52 -21.97 -23.37
N GLN A 276 -20.53 -22.93 -22.42
CA GLN A 276 -20.63 -24.38 -22.67
C GLN A 276 -19.49 -25.01 -23.48
N HIS A 277 -18.39 -24.28 -23.72
CA HIS A 277 -17.23 -24.78 -24.44
C HIS A 277 -16.22 -25.43 -23.49
N LEU A 278 -15.46 -26.38 -24.04
CA LEU A 278 -14.32 -27.01 -23.36
C LEU A 278 -13.17 -26.00 -23.23
N LYS A 279 -12.74 -25.71 -22.01
CA LYS A 279 -11.64 -24.76 -21.72
C LYS A 279 -10.31 -25.44 -21.44
N GLN A 280 -10.34 -26.56 -20.71
CA GLN A 280 -9.14 -27.28 -20.29
C GLN A 280 -9.40 -28.79 -20.29
N THR A 281 -8.39 -29.57 -20.66
CA THR A 281 -8.37 -31.02 -20.48
C THR A 281 -7.17 -31.38 -19.61
N VAL A 282 -7.41 -32.12 -18.54
CA VAL A 282 -6.36 -32.60 -17.63
C VAL A 282 -6.20 -34.11 -17.85
N PRO A 283 -5.04 -34.59 -18.32
CA PRO A 283 -4.80 -36.02 -18.50
C PRO A 283 -4.69 -36.73 -17.15
N LEU A 284 -5.29 -37.91 -17.03
CA LEU A 284 -5.36 -38.71 -15.80
C LEU A 284 -5.07 -40.19 -16.10
N ILE A 285 -4.74 -40.96 -15.06
CA ILE A 285 -4.47 -42.40 -15.20
C ILE A 285 -5.38 -43.18 -14.26
N ARG A 286 -6.47 -43.76 -14.79
CA ARG A 286 -7.42 -44.59 -14.01
C ARG A 286 -8.05 -43.84 -12.84
N ALA A 287 -8.66 -42.70 -13.12
CA ALA A 287 -9.47 -41.99 -12.15
C ALA A 287 -10.70 -42.82 -11.75
N ARG A 288 -11.08 -42.74 -10.46
CA ARG A 288 -12.25 -43.46 -9.92
C ARG A 288 -13.39 -42.56 -9.52
N GLY A 289 -13.08 -41.36 -9.03
CA GLY A 289 -14.10 -40.42 -8.61
C GLY A 289 -13.56 -39.03 -8.38
N LEU A 290 -14.50 -38.12 -8.14
CA LEU A 290 -14.26 -36.70 -8.02
C LEU A 290 -15.07 -36.15 -6.84
N LEU A 291 -14.48 -35.23 -6.10
CA LEU A 291 -15.07 -34.53 -4.98
C LEU A 291 -14.88 -33.02 -5.18
N SER A 292 -15.97 -32.25 -5.20
CA SER A 292 -15.89 -30.79 -5.20
C SER A 292 -15.87 -30.24 -3.78
N THR A 293 -15.02 -29.25 -3.55
CA THR A 293 -14.93 -28.48 -2.31
C THR A 293 -15.05 -26.98 -2.63
N THR A 294 -15.00 -26.13 -1.61
CA THR A 294 -15.07 -24.67 -1.78
C THR A 294 -13.80 -24.08 -2.41
N GLU A 295 -12.64 -24.72 -2.21
CA GLU A 295 -11.35 -24.21 -2.69
C GLU A 295 -10.89 -24.86 -4.01
N GLY A 296 -11.58 -25.89 -4.46
CA GLY A 296 -11.25 -26.61 -5.69
C GLY A 296 -11.88 -28.00 -5.74
N VAL A 297 -11.19 -28.93 -6.41
CA VAL A 297 -11.69 -30.28 -6.65
C VAL A 297 -10.60 -31.31 -6.37
N TYR A 298 -10.95 -32.39 -5.68
CA TYR A 298 -10.08 -33.54 -5.48
C TYR A 298 -10.50 -34.70 -6.38
N ILE A 299 -9.53 -35.29 -7.05
CA ILE A 299 -9.69 -36.47 -7.88
C ILE A 299 -8.91 -37.60 -7.23
N PHE A 300 -9.56 -38.72 -7.00
CA PHE A 300 -8.91 -39.89 -6.43
C PHE A 300 -8.81 -41.02 -7.45
N MET A 301 -7.61 -41.59 -7.50
CA MET A 301 -7.26 -42.80 -8.23
C MET A 301 -7.17 -43.96 -7.24
N GLU A 302 -6.60 -45.09 -7.65
CA GLU A 302 -6.50 -46.25 -6.75
C GLU A 302 -5.56 -46.01 -5.56
N ARG A 303 -4.48 -45.23 -5.76
CA ARG A 303 -3.41 -44.99 -4.77
C ARG A 303 -3.00 -43.53 -4.63
N GLU A 304 -3.58 -42.66 -5.45
CA GLU A 304 -3.18 -41.27 -5.58
C GLU A 304 -4.40 -40.36 -5.44
N ILE A 305 -4.17 -39.17 -4.90
CA ILE A 305 -5.14 -38.07 -4.82
C ILE A 305 -4.51 -36.85 -5.46
N LEU A 306 -5.19 -36.29 -6.45
CA LEU A 306 -4.85 -35.04 -7.10
C LEU A 306 -5.79 -33.96 -6.62
N GLY A 307 -5.24 -32.82 -6.23
CA GLY A 307 -5.98 -31.59 -5.96
C GLY A 307 -5.91 -30.67 -7.18
N LEU A 308 -7.07 -30.15 -7.58
CA LEU A 308 -7.22 -29.11 -8.59
C LEU A 308 -7.69 -27.85 -7.89
N SER A 309 -6.81 -26.88 -7.74
CA SER A 309 -7.17 -25.56 -7.18
C SER A 309 -7.56 -24.61 -8.31
N HIS A 310 -8.46 -23.67 -8.01
CA HIS A 310 -8.79 -22.59 -8.94
C HIS A 310 -7.56 -21.73 -9.23
N VAL A 311 -7.33 -21.42 -10.51
CA VAL A 311 -6.52 -20.26 -10.87
C VAL A 311 -7.33 -19.01 -10.53
N PRO A 312 -6.78 -17.99 -9.86
CA PRO A 312 -7.51 -16.74 -9.59
C PRO A 312 -8.13 -16.17 -10.86
N PHE A 313 -9.38 -15.69 -10.77
CA PHE A 313 -10.12 -15.20 -11.94
C PHE A 313 -9.41 -14.02 -12.61
N GLU A 314 -8.71 -13.19 -11.84
CA GLU A 314 -7.87 -12.09 -12.32
C GLU A 314 -6.81 -12.60 -13.30
N GLU A 315 -6.11 -13.70 -12.97
CA GLU A 315 -5.06 -14.27 -13.80
C GLU A 315 -5.63 -14.94 -15.06
N GLN A 316 -6.78 -15.60 -14.92
CA GLN A 316 -7.50 -16.18 -16.06
C GLN A 316 -7.91 -15.10 -17.07
N ILE A 317 -8.50 -14.00 -16.58
CA ILE A 317 -8.93 -12.86 -17.40
C ILE A 317 -7.72 -12.19 -18.05
N GLN A 318 -6.64 -11.94 -17.32
CA GLN A 318 -5.41 -11.40 -17.89
C GLN A 318 -4.82 -12.31 -18.98
N THR A 319 -4.92 -13.63 -18.81
CA THR A 319 -4.47 -14.59 -19.83
C THR A 319 -5.34 -14.54 -21.08
N LEU A 320 -6.67 -14.43 -20.94
CA LEU A 320 -7.60 -14.26 -22.06
C LEU A 320 -7.33 -12.95 -22.81
N VAL A 321 -7.13 -11.86 -22.06
CA VAL A 321 -6.76 -10.55 -22.58
C VAL A 321 -5.46 -10.61 -23.40
N ARG A 322 -4.41 -11.27 -22.88
CA ARG A 322 -3.15 -11.47 -23.62
C ARG A 322 -3.29 -12.34 -24.86
N CYS A 323 -4.33 -13.16 -24.93
CA CYS A 323 -4.63 -13.99 -26.10
C CYS A 323 -5.64 -13.34 -27.05
N GLU A 324 -5.97 -12.05 -26.88
CA GLU A 324 -6.93 -11.28 -27.70
C GLU A 324 -8.36 -11.87 -27.71
N ARG A 325 -8.72 -12.67 -26.71
CA ARG A 325 -10.06 -13.29 -26.57
C ARG A 325 -10.94 -12.45 -25.65
N VAL A 326 -11.31 -11.26 -26.10
CA VAL A 326 -12.05 -10.25 -25.32
C VAL A 326 -13.46 -10.72 -24.96
N GLU A 327 -14.20 -11.29 -25.91
CA GLU A 327 -15.59 -11.73 -25.68
C GLU A 327 -15.68 -12.75 -24.54
N GLU A 328 -14.81 -13.77 -24.55
CA GLU A 328 -14.74 -14.77 -23.49
C GLU A 328 -14.30 -14.17 -22.14
N ALA A 329 -13.44 -13.15 -22.15
CA ALA A 329 -13.04 -12.46 -20.93
C ALA A 329 -14.21 -11.66 -20.33
N LEU A 330 -15.03 -11.01 -21.16
CA LEU A 330 -16.23 -10.28 -20.73
C LEU A 330 -17.30 -11.24 -20.19
N GLU A 331 -17.53 -12.37 -20.87
CA GLU A 331 -18.47 -13.41 -20.43
C GLU A 331 -18.05 -14.01 -19.08
N LEU A 332 -16.76 -14.35 -18.92
CA LEU A 332 -16.22 -14.84 -17.66
C LEU A 332 -16.35 -13.79 -16.54
N LEU A 333 -15.99 -12.53 -16.81
CA LEU A 333 -16.09 -11.46 -15.83
C LEU A 333 -17.55 -11.22 -15.40
N GLY A 334 -18.49 -11.24 -16.34
CA GLY A 334 -19.92 -11.13 -16.07
C GLY A 334 -20.45 -12.29 -15.22
N GLY A 335 -20.03 -13.52 -15.52
CA GLY A 335 -20.38 -14.71 -14.73
C GLY A 335 -19.85 -14.65 -13.29
N VAL A 336 -18.67 -14.07 -13.08
CA VAL A 336 -18.00 -14.07 -11.76
C VAL A 336 -18.33 -12.80 -10.94
N GLN A 337 -19.16 -11.88 -11.44
CA GLN A 337 -19.49 -10.60 -10.79
C GLN A 337 -19.90 -10.74 -9.30
N ALA A 338 -20.65 -11.77 -8.95
CA ALA A 338 -21.12 -12.00 -7.57
C ALA A 338 -20.01 -12.46 -6.59
N HIS A 339 -18.88 -12.98 -7.11
CA HIS A 339 -17.80 -13.58 -6.33
C HIS A 339 -16.57 -12.65 -6.20
N LEU A 340 -16.54 -11.54 -6.95
CA LEU A 340 -15.43 -10.59 -6.95
C LEU A 340 -15.76 -9.32 -6.16
N PRO A 341 -14.76 -8.69 -5.50
CA PRO A 341 -14.90 -7.34 -4.97
C PRO A 341 -15.29 -6.35 -6.09
N GLN A 342 -16.17 -5.39 -5.79
CA GLN A 342 -16.63 -4.40 -6.78
C GLN A 342 -15.49 -3.56 -7.37
N VAL A 343 -14.40 -3.34 -6.63
CA VAL A 343 -13.23 -2.59 -7.10
C VAL A 343 -12.49 -3.39 -8.16
N SER A 344 -12.09 -4.63 -7.85
CA SER A 344 -11.41 -5.53 -8.79
C SER A 344 -12.25 -5.79 -10.05
N TYR A 345 -13.57 -5.95 -9.92
CA TYR A 345 -14.47 -6.09 -11.07
C TYR A 345 -14.40 -4.88 -12.01
N LYS A 346 -14.45 -3.67 -11.47
CA LYS A 346 -14.38 -2.43 -12.28
C LYS A 346 -13.02 -2.26 -12.96
N GLU A 347 -11.94 -2.59 -12.27
CA GLU A 347 -10.58 -2.50 -12.83
C GLU A 347 -10.36 -3.52 -13.95
N LEU A 348 -10.78 -4.77 -13.76
CA LEU A 348 -10.73 -5.80 -14.80
C LEU A 348 -11.62 -5.45 -15.99
N HIS A 349 -12.84 -4.95 -15.75
CA HIS A 349 -13.74 -4.52 -16.81
C HIS A 349 -13.12 -3.40 -17.66
N LYS A 350 -12.49 -2.41 -17.00
CA LYS A 350 -11.74 -1.33 -17.66
C LYS A 350 -10.61 -1.90 -18.52
N ALA A 351 -9.79 -2.79 -17.97
CA ALA A 351 -8.68 -3.42 -18.69
C ALA A 351 -9.15 -4.19 -19.93
N ILE A 352 -10.22 -4.98 -19.84
CA ILE A 352 -10.78 -5.71 -20.98
C ILE A 352 -11.33 -4.72 -22.03
N THR A 353 -12.03 -3.67 -21.60
CA THR A 353 -12.58 -2.64 -22.51
C THR A 353 -11.46 -1.91 -23.26
N CYS A 354 -10.35 -1.57 -22.58
CA CYS A 354 -9.18 -0.96 -23.23
C CYS A 354 -8.55 -1.91 -24.26
N MET A 355 -8.47 -3.20 -23.95
CA MET A 355 -7.90 -4.20 -24.85
C MET A 355 -8.76 -4.42 -26.09
N ASP A 356 -10.09 -4.41 -25.95
CA ASP A 356 -11.01 -4.36 -27.09
C ASP A 356 -10.74 -3.12 -27.96
N GLY A 357 -10.56 -1.95 -27.30
CA GLY A 357 -10.16 -0.71 -27.97
C GLY A 357 -8.86 -0.85 -28.77
N PHE A 358 -7.85 -1.54 -28.23
CA PHE A 358 -6.59 -1.79 -28.94
C PHE A 358 -6.76 -2.71 -30.15
N ILE A 359 -7.56 -3.77 -30.03
CA ILE A 359 -7.86 -4.65 -31.18
C ILE A 359 -8.52 -3.84 -32.29
N LYS A 360 -9.52 -3.02 -31.96
CA LYS A 360 -10.20 -2.13 -32.93
C LYS A 360 -9.28 -1.07 -33.52
N PHE A 361 -8.35 -0.54 -32.73
CA PHE A 361 -7.34 0.42 -33.17
C PHE A 361 -6.38 -0.17 -34.21
N TYR A 362 -5.88 -1.39 -33.99
CA TYR A 362 -5.03 -2.08 -34.98
C TYR A 362 -5.81 -2.54 -36.22
N GLN A 363 -7.14 -2.73 -36.11
CA GLN A 363 -8.02 -3.00 -37.25
C GLN A 363 -8.41 -1.74 -38.06
N GLY A 364 -7.99 -0.54 -37.64
CA GLY A 364 -8.33 0.74 -38.29
C GLY A 364 -9.74 1.26 -37.98
N SER A 365 -10.46 0.66 -37.03
CA SER A 365 -11.79 1.11 -36.58
C SER A 365 -11.66 2.19 -35.50
N PHE A 366 -11.16 3.36 -35.91
CA PHE A 366 -10.75 4.45 -35.01
C PHE A 366 -11.87 5.04 -34.14
N SER A 367 -13.09 5.16 -34.67
CA SER A 367 -14.23 5.71 -33.91
C SER A 367 -14.63 4.80 -32.74
N GLU A 368 -14.76 3.49 -33.00
CA GLU A 368 -15.08 2.48 -31.98
C GLU A 368 -13.96 2.38 -30.94
N ALA A 369 -12.70 2.39 -31.38
CA ALA A 369 -11.54 2.36 -30.49
C ALA A 369 -11.52 3.56 -29.53
N LYS A 370 -11.81 4.77 -30.03
CA LYS A 370 -11.87 5.99 -29.22
C LYS A 370 -12.91 5.89 -28.11
N GLU A 371 -14.12 5.44 -28.42
CA GLU A 371 -15.19 5.28 -27.43
C GLU A 371 -14.82 4.24 -26.36
N LEU A 372 -14.21 3.13 -26.78
CA LEU A 372 -13.75 2.07 -25.88
C LEU A 372 -12.62 2.55 -24.96
N PHE A 373 -11.66 3.34 -25.45
CA PHE A 373 -10.60 3.91 -24.60
C PHE A 373 -11.13 4.91 -23.58
N ILE A 374 -12.10 5.75 -23.96
CA ILE A 374 -12.73 6.71 -23.04
C ILE A 374 -13.54 5.96 -21.96
N LYS A 375 -14.32 4.95 -22.35
CA LYS A 375 -15.11 4.12 -21.43
C LYS A 375 -14.23 3.25 -20.53
N GLY A 376 -13.14 2.73 -21.08
CA GLY A 376 -12.15 1.89 -20.40
C GLY A 376 -11.22 2.68 -19.49
N GLU A 377 -11.25 4.01 -19.56
CA GLU A 377 -10.39 4.86 -18.75
C GLU A 377 -8.89 4.54 -19.01
N LEU A 378 -8.47 4.51 -20.28
CA LEU A 378 -7.07 4.26 -20.66
C LEU A 378 -6.13 5.42 -20.26
N ASP A 379 -4.95 5.09 -19.75
CA ASP A 379 -3.89 6.10 -19.56
C ASP A 379 -3.41 6.61 -20.95
N PRO A 380 -3.54 7.92 -21.25
CA PRO A 380 -3.24 8.45 -22.58
C PRO A 380 -1.78 8.26 -22.99
N ARG A 381 -0.88 8.11 -22.01
CA ARG A 381 0.56 7.87 -22.23
C ARG A 381 0.84 6.54 -22.91
N GLU A 382 -0.04 5.55 -22.74
CA GLU A 382 0.04 4.26 -23.44
C GLU A 382 -0.05 4.45 -24.96
N ILE A 383 -0.97 5.29 -25.44
CA ILE A 383 -1.08 5.59 -26.88
C ILE A 383 0.05 6.53 -27.34
N ILE A 384 0.40 7.54 -26.54
CA ILE A 384 1.52 8.46 -26.87
C ILE A 384 2.82 7.67 -27.05
N SER A 385 3.09 6.68 -26.19
CA SER A 385 4.29 5.83 -26.26
C SER A 385 4.41 4.97 -27.52
N LEU A 386 3.32 4.79 -28.29
CA LEU A 386 3.37 4.11 -29.58
C LEU A 386 4.07 4.95 -30.66
N TYR A 387 4.28 6.25 -30.41
CA TYR A 387 4.94 7.19 -31.30
C TYR A 387 6.33 7.54 -30.75
N PRO A 388 7.42 6.99 -31.31
CA PRO A 388 8.77 7.14 -30.77
C PRO A 388 9.36 8.56 -30.84
N GLU A 389 8.74 9.46 -31.59
CA GLU A 389 9.09 10.89 -31.56
C GLU A 389 8.47 11.61 -30.34
N MET A 390 7.54 10.97 -29.63
CA MET A 390 6.74 11.51 -28.53
C MET A 390 6.95 10.65 -27.28
N GLU A 391 8.17 10.64 -26.73
CA GLU A 391 8.41 9.91 -25.49
C GLU A 391 7.68 10.60 -24.31
N PRO A 392 6.93 9.86 -23.48
CA PRO A 392 6.30 10.43 -22.30
C PRO A 392 7.36 11.01 -21.36
N LEU A 393 7.09 12.19 -20.81
CA LEU A 393 8.03 12.98 -20.02
C LEU A 393 8.34 12.34 -18.67
N CYS A 394 7.44 11.48 -18.19
CA CYS A 394 7.52 10.83 -16.90
C CYS A 394 8.42 9.58 -16.92
N GLU A 395 9.63 9.67 -16.36
CA GLU A 395 10.60 8.54 -16.26
C GLU A 395 10.10 7.33 -15.46
N THR A 396 9.04 7.49 -14.65
CA THR A 396 8.46 6.40 -13.86
C THR A 396 7.40 5.59 -14.61
N PHE A 397 6.92 6.08 -15.75
CA PHE A 397 5.90 5.40 -16.54
C PHE A 397 6.51 4.23 -17.33
N HIS A 398 6.04 3.02 -17.02
CA HIS A 398 6.38 1.81 -17.75
C HIS A 398 5.12 1.33 -18.45
N SER A 399 5.06 1.44 -19.79
CA SER A 399 3.93 0.96 -20.57
C SER A 399 3.71 -0.53 -20.30
N GLN A 400 2.48 -0.90 -19.95
CA GLN A 400 2.11 -2.29 -19.72
C GLN A 400 1.86 -3.05 -21.03
N LEU A 401 1.77 -2.32 -22.14
CA LEU A 401 1.43 -2.82 -23.48
C LEU A 401 2.65 -3.22 -24.32
N VAL A 402 3.88 -2.91 -23.89
CA VAL A 402 5.14 -3.27 -24.60
C VAL A 402 5.28 -4.79 -24.87
N LYS A 403 4.42 -5.63 -24.27
CA LYS A 403 4.37 -7.08 -24.50
C LYS A 403 3.43 -7.53 -25.63
N VAL A 404 2.61 -6.64 -26.20
CA VAL A 404 1.84 -6.92 -27.42
C VAL A 404 2.73 -6.46 -28.59
N ASN A 405 3.07 -7.38 -29.49
CA ASN A 405 4.15 -7.27 -30.50
C ASN A 405 4.01 -6.14 -31.56
N ASN A 406 3.17 -5.13 -31.36
CA ASN A 406 2.64 -4.30 -32.45
C ASN A 406 3.26 -2.89 -32.52
N ALA A 407 4.05 -2.45 -31.54
CA ALA A 407 4.79 -1.17 -31.64
C ALA A 407 5.82 -1.17 -32.79
N LYS A 408 6.30 -2.36 -33.17
CA LYS A 408 7.17 -2.55 -34.35
C LYS A 408 6.42 -2.40 -35.68
N GLU A 409 5.09 -2.56 -35.70
CA GLU A 409 4.28 -2.45 -36.93
C GLU A 409 4.00 -1.00 -37.31
N LEU A 410 3.74 -0.10 -36.35
CA LEU A 410 3.50 1.34 -36.65
C LEU A 410 4.74 2.05 -37.22
N LEU A 411 5.93 1.68 -36.75
CA LEU A 411 7.20 2.16 -37.31
C LEU A 411 7.46 1.66 -38.73
N ALA A 412 7.09 0.40 -39.02
CA ALA A 412 7.18 -0.16 -40.37
C ALA A 412 6.16 0.51 -41.31
N LEU A 413 4.93 0.74 -40.84
CA LEU A 413 3.87 1.46 -41.56
C LEU A 413 4.30 2.88 -41.97
N ARG A 414 5.06 3.60 -41.14
CA ARG A 414 5.61 4.92 -41.51
C ARG A 414 6.51 4.87 -42.77
N GLN A 415 7.26 3.79 -42.94
CA GLN A 415 8.18 3.62 -44.08
C GLN A 415 7.46 3.08 -45.32
N GLU A 416 6.42 2.27 -45.13
CA GLU A 416 5.71 1.58 -46.22
C GLU A 416 4.48 2.36 -46.73
N ASP A 417 3.71 3.04 -45.87
CA ASP A 417 2.49 3.77 -46.23
C ASP A 417 2.25 5.01 -45.34
N ARG A 418 2.61 6.19 -45.87
CA ARG A 418 2.44 7.48 -45.19
C ARG A 418 0.98 7.87 -44.96
N THR A 419 0.05 7.36 -45.77
CA THR A 419 -1.35 7.80 -45.73
C THR A 419 -2.10 7.14 -44.58
N THR A 420 -1.84 5.86 -44.32
CA THR A 420 -2.37 5.17 -43.14
C THR A 420 -1.73 5.67 -41.86
N PHE A 421 -0.42 5.94 -41.84
CA PHE A 421 0.24 6.57 -40.69
C PHE A 421 -0.37 7.93 -40.32
N GLN A 422 -0.77 8.74 -41.30
CA GLN A 422 -1.47 10.00 -41.04
C GLN A 422 -2.83 9.78 -40.36
N GLN A 423 -3.58 8.74 -40.73
CA GLN A 423 -4.86 8.43 -40.07
C GLN A 423 -4.68 8.05 -38.60
N TYR A 424 -3.58 7.38 -38.26
CA TYR A 424 -3.20 7.08 -36.87
C TYR A 424 -2.84 8.35 -36.08
N LEU A 425 -2.13 9.30 -36.71
CA LEU A 425 -1.84 10.62 -36.12
C LEU A 425 -3.10 11.46 -35.93
N ASP A 426 -4.01 11.48 -36.91
CA ASP A 426 -5.28 12.20 -36.82
C ASP A 426 -6.14 11.63 -35.68
N PHE A 427 -6.15 10.31 -35.52
CA PHE A 427 -6.77 9.65 -34.36
C PHE A 427 -6.15 10.09 -33.04
N LEU A 428 -4.81 10.17 -32.95
CA LEU A 428 -4.12 10.61 -31.73
C LEU A 428 -4.52 12.04 -31.36
N ALA A 429 -4.53 12.97 -32.33
CA ALA A 429 -4.96 14.35 -32.12
C ALA A 429 -6.40 14.40 -31.57
N ASP A 430 -7.30 13.67 -32.24
CA ASP A 430 -8.71 13.60 -31.87
C ASP A 430 -8.95 12.95 -30.50
N PHE A 431 -8.16 11.96 -30.13
CA PHE A 431 -8.22 11.30 -28.83
C PHE A 431 -7.73 12.24 -27.73
N LEU A 432 -6.54 12.82 -27.88
CA LEU A 432 -5.94 13.74 -26.89
C LEU A 432 -6.83 14.97 -26.65
N ARG A 433 -7.45 15.51 -27.71
CA ARG A 433 -8.38 16.65 -27.60
C ARG A 433 -9.58 16.35 -26.69
N VAL A 434 -10.15 15.15 -26.79
CA VAL A 434 -11.30 14.75 -25.96
C VAL A 434 -10.86 14.40 -24.54
N VAL A 435 -9.72 13.73 -24.41
CA VAL A 435 -9.20 13.25 -23.13
C VAL A 435 -8.71 14.39 -22.23
N ARG A 436 -8.22 15.50 -22.80
CA ARG A 436 -7.76 16.69 -22.05
C ARG A 436 -8.77 17.19 -21.02
N GLY A 437 -10.07 17.09 -21.31
CA GLY A 437 -11.16 17.49 -20.41
C GLY A 437 -11.63 16.41 -19.41
N THR A 438 -11.08 15.20 -19.46
CA THR A 438 -11.47 14.09 -18.59
C THR A 438 -10.62 14.03 -17.31
N LYS A 439 -11.10 13.30 -16.29
CA LYS A 439 -10.36 13.09 -15.02
C LYS A 439 -8.97 12.48 -15.21
N GLN A 440 -8.74 11.80 -16.33
CA GLN A 440 -7.48 11.15 -16.64
C GLN A 440 -6.51 12.11 -17.30
N GLY A 441 -7.01 12.95 -18.21
CA GLY A 441 -6.22 14.00 -18.83
C GLY A 441 -5.63 14.98 -17.82
N VAL A 442 -6.37 15.32 -16.76
CA VAL A 442 -5.87 16.19 -15.67
C VAL A 442 -4.69 15.56 -14.92
N LYS A 443 -4.59 14.22 -14.85
CA LYS A 443 -3.47 13.55 -14.16
C LYS A 443 -2.18 13.56 -14.99
N CYS A 444 -2.29 13.71 -16.32
CA CYS A 444 -1.19 13.61 -17.27
C CYS A 444 -1.18 14.84 -18.20
N SER A 445 -1.53 16.02 -17.68
CA SER A 445 -1.72 17.22 -18.50
C SER A 445 -0.43 17.67 -19.17
N GLU A 446 0.73 17.48 -18.51
CA GLU A 446 2.05 17.82 -19.06
C GLU A 446 2.38 17.00 -20.31
N ASP A 447 2.19 15.69 -20.26
CA ASP A 447 2.43 14.77 -21.37
C ASP A 447 1.47 15.03 -22.54
N ILE A 448 0.19 15.27 -22.24
CA ILE A 448 -0.84 15.52 -23.25
C ILE A 448 -0.63 16.87 -23.94
N ASP A 449 -0.44 17.94 -23.17
CA ASP A 449 -0.28 19.29 -23.73
C ASP A 449 1.03 19.40 -24.53
N THR A 450 2.11 18.75 -24.08
CA THR A 450 3.39 18.72 -24.79
C THR A 450 3.30 17.91 -26.09
N ALA A 451 2.63 16.76 -26.07
CA ALA A 451 2.37 15.97 -27.28
C ALA A 451 1.48 16.76 -28.28
N GLN A 452 0.43 17.42 -27.81
CA GLN A 452 -0.43 18.26 -28.67
C GLN A 452 0.34 19.43 -29.28
N LEU A 453 1.14 20.15 -28.48
CA LEU A 453 1.96 21.26 -28.95
C LEU A 453 2.87 20.82 -30.10
N ARG A 454 3.59 19.71 -29.91
CA ARG A 454 4.50 19.19 -30.92
C ARG A 454 3.78 18.73 -32.19
N MET A 455 2.64 18.04 -32.06
CA MET A 455 1.81 17.66 -33.22
C MET A 455 1.34 18.88 -34.02
N TYR A 456 0.79 19.89 -33.36
CA TYR A 456 0.31 21.09 -34.06
C TYR A 456 1.44 21.87 -34.73
N THR A 457 2.63 21.90 -34.11
CA THR A 457 3.81 22.52 -34.75
C THR A 457 4.32 21.75 -35.96
N GLU A 458 4.30 20.42 -35.93
CA GLU A 458 4.73 19.57 -37.05
C GLU A 458 3.73 19.59 -38.22
N GLN A 459 2.42 19.65 -37.91
CA GLN A 459 1.35 19.75 -38.91
C GLN A 459 1.14 21.18 -39.43
N GLY A 460 1.66 22.19 -38.73
CA GLY A 460 1.50 23.61 -39.07
C GLY A 460 0.09 24.14 -38.81
N ASP A 461 -0.69 23.49 -37.94
CA ASP A 461 -2.05 23.91 -37.60
C ASP A 461 -2.01 25.09 -36.62
N ARG A 462 -2.23 26.29 -37.15
CA ARG A 462 -2.20 27.52 -36.36
C ARG A 462 -3.45 27.72 -35.50
N VAL A 463 -4.59 27.17 -35.91
CA VAL A 463 -5.88 27.43 -35.23
C VAL A 463 -5.93 26.67 -33.91
N ASP A 464 -5.57 25.40 -33.95
CA ASP A 464 -5.56 24.56 -32.74
C ASP A 464 -4.37 24.89 -31.83
N LEU A 465 -3.25 25.37 -32.38
CA LEU A 465 -2.13 25.92 -31.62
C LEU A 465 -2.54 27.19 -30.85
N ASP A 466 -3.20 28.14 -31.51
CA ASP A 466 -3.68 29.38 -30.88
C ASP A 466 -4.71 29.06 -29.78
N ALA A 467 -5.57 28.07 -29.99
CA ALA A 467 -6.52 27.59 -28.99
C ALA A 467 -5.83 26.91 -27.79
N LEU A 468 -4.77 26.12 -28.01
CA LEU A 468 -3.97 25.50 -26.96
C LEU A 468 -3.25 26.55 -26.10
N VAL A 469 -2.63 27.53 -26.74
CA VAL A 469 -1.89 28.64 -26.08
C VAL A 469 -2.84 29.57 -25.32
N SER A 470 -4.07 29.77 -25.82
CA SER A 470 -5.10 30.59 -25.17
C SER A 470 -5.73 29.91 -23.94
N SER A 471 -5.51 28.61 -23.76
CA SER A 471 -6.01 27.82 -22.62
C SER A 471 -4.88 27.59 -21.59
N PRO A 472 -5.20 27.40 -20.28
CA PRO A 472 -4.17 27.03 -19.31
C PRO A 472 -3.53 25.70 -19.74
N ASN A 473 -2.22 25.73 -20.01
CA ASN A 473 -1.46 24.58 -20.47
C ASN A 473 -0.29 24.29 -19.52
N SER A 474 0.14 23.03 -19.49
CA SER A 474 1.30 22.56 -18.73
C SER A 474 2.42 22.09 -19.65
N CYS A 475 2.57 22.72 -20.83
CA CYS A 475 3.58 22.37 -21.81
C CYS A 475 5.00 22.55 -21.25
N SER A 476 5.84 21.53 -21.37
CA SER A 476 7.27 21.65 -21.08
C SER A 476 8.02 22.12 -22.32
N ILE A 477 8.41 23.40 -22.32
CA ILE A 477 9.13 24.02 -23.44
C ILE A 477 10.55 23.42 -23.56
N ASP A 478 11.14 22.98 -22.44
CA ASP A 478 12.53 22.46 -22.34
C ASP A 478 12.85 21.29 -23.27
N LYS A 479 11.86 20.48 -23.66
CA LYS A 479 12.06 19.37 -24.62
C LYS A 479 11.70 19.70 -26.07
N CYS A 480 11.16 20.89 -26.34
CA CYS A 480 10.95 21.41 -27.70
C CYS A 480 12.20 22.11 -28.29
N TYR A 481 13.31 22.18 -27.54
CA TYR A 481 14.48 23.01 -27.85
C TYR A 481 15.43 22.48 -28.93
N GLU A 482 15.26 21.28 -29.47
CA GLU A 482 16.38 20.67 -30.19
C GLU A 482 16.68 21.22 -31.59
N ASN A 483 15.78 21.88 -32.33
CA ASN A 483 16.17 22.46 -33.63
C ASN A 483 15.32 23.69 -34.05
N ASN A 484 15.96 24.87 -34.13
CA ASN A 484 15.54 26.12 -34.83
C ASN A 484 14.86 27.30 -34.09
N ILE A 485 14.95 27.46 -32.75
CA ILE A 485 14.30 28.60 -32.05
C ILE A 485 15.29 29.54 -31.28
N PHE A 486 16.58 29.25 -31.26
CA PHE A 486 17.57 30.02 -30.46
C PHE A 486 17.74 31.49 -30.92
N GLU A 487 17.76 31.77 -32.24
CA GLU A 487 17.86 33.14 -32.77
C GLU A 487 16.62 33.99 -32.46
N SER A 488 15.43 33.39 -32.50
CA SER A 488 14.17 34.06 -32.17
C SER A 488 14.09 34.49 -30.70
N PHE A 489 14.67 33.72 -29.78
CA PHE A 489 14.64 34.02 -28.34
C PHE A 489 15.54 35.21 -27.97
N LEU A 490 16.74 35.31 -28.55
CA LEU A 490 17.64 36.46 -28.39
C LEU A 490 17.02 37.75 -28.96
N MET A 491 16.37 37.67 -30.12
CA MET A 491 15.62 38.80 -30.66
C MET A 491 14.46 39.22 -29.75
N MET A 492 13.75 38.26 -29.15
CA MET A 492 12.65 38.51 -28.22
C MET A 492 13.13 39.27 -26.96
N LEU A 493 14.21 38.83 -26.31
CA LEU A 493 14.79 39.51 -25.14
C LEU A 493 15.28 40.92 -25.45
N GLN A 494 15.95 41.13 -26.59
CA GLN A 494 16.36 42.47 -27.03
C GLN A 494 15.16 43.39 -27.32
N THR A 495 14.05 42.82 -27.81
CA THR A 495 12.82 43.58 -28.04
C THR A 495 12.16 43.96 -26.71
N TRP A 496 12.14 43.06 -25.73
CA TRP A 496 11.63 43.34 -24.39
C TRP A 496 12.45 44.41 -23.64
N VAL A 497 13.78 44.40 -23.79
CA VAL A 497 14.66 45.46 -23.23
C VAL A 497 14.34 46.83 -23.85
N LYS A 498 14.11 46.89 -25.16
CA LYS A 498 13.71 48.13 -25.86
C LYS A 498 12.33 48.64 -25.45
N ILE A 499 11.39 47.74 -25.12
CA ILE A 499 10.08 48.10 -24.57
C ILE A 499 10.24 48.72 -23.17
N THR A 500 11.07 48.11 -22.30
CA THR A 500 11.31 48.64 -20.95
C THR A 500 12.13 49.94 -20.92
N ASP A 501 13.01 50.17 -21.90
CA ASP A 501 13.75 51.42 -22.05
C ASP A 501 12.92 52.55 -22.71
N GLY A 502 11.63 52.31 -22.96
CA GLY A 502 10.67 53.32 -23.42
C GLY A 502 10.71 53.61 -24.92
N GLN A 503 11.30 52.73 -25.74
CA GLN A 503 11.31 52.89 -27.20
C GLN A 503 10.02 52.42 -27.88
N TYR A 504 9.20 51.64 -27.18
CA TYR A 504 7.87 51.21 -27.61
C TYR A 504 6.91 51.28 -26.41
N GLU A 505 5.79 51.99 -26.54
CA GLU A 505 4.74 52.02 -25.52
C GLU A 505 3.71 50.93 -25.80
N ASP A 506 3.52 50.02 -24.85
CA ASP A 506 2.43 49.05 -24.85
C ASP A 506 1.58 49.29 -23.59
N SER A 507 0.34 49.73 -23.77
CA SER A 507 -0.60 50.03 -22.68
C SER A 507 -1.07 48.78 -21.91
N SER A 508 -0.69 47.58 -22.35
CA SER A 508 -1.17 46.29 -21.82
C SER A 508 -0.34 45.70 -20.67
N CYS A 509 0.93 46.11 -20.52
CA CYS A 509 1.90 45.36 -19.71
C CYS A 509 2.74 46.28 -18.81
N SER A 510 2.32 46.53 -17.57
CA SER A 510 3.08 47.35 -16.61
C SER A 510 4.32 46.67 -16.02
N ASN A 511 4.47 45.34 -16.15
CA ASN A 511 5.47 44.56 -15.40
C ASN A 511 6.45 43.77 -16.28
N VAL A 512 6.73 44.24 -17.51
CA VAL A 512 7.68 43.58 -18.44
C VAL A 512 9.05 43.37 -17.78
N TYR A 513 9.50 44.31 -16.95
CA TYR A 513 10.77 44.24 -16.23
C TYR A 513 10.87 43.04 -15.26
N GLU A 514 9.80 42.74 -14.50
CA GLU A 514 9.78 41.60 -13.58
C GLU A 514 9.72 40.26 -14.34
N HIS A 515 9.06 40.25 -15.50
CA HIS A 515 9.01 39.09 -16.38
C HIS A 515 10.38 38.79 -17.01
N ILE A 516 11.12 39.82 -17.45
CA ILE A 516 12.50 39.67 -17.93
C ILE A 516 13.37 39.06 -16.84
N VAL A 517 13.29 39.56 -15.61
CA VAL A 517 14.08 39.05 -14.47
C VAL A 517 13.72 37.60 -14.14
N ARG A 518 12.43 37.23 -14.17
CA ARG A 518 11.98 35.85 -13.94
C ARG A 518 12.43 34.89 -15.05
N THR A 519 12.51 35.37 -16.28
CA THR A 519 13.01 34.57 -17.41
C THR A 519 14.53 34.43 -17.33
N LEU A 520 15.26 35.50 -16.99
CA LEU A 520 16.70 35.47 -16.76
C LEU A 520 17.11 34.58 -15.58
N SER A 521 16.26 34.44 -14.55
CA SER A 521 16.54 33.54 -13.43
C SER A 521 16.44 32.06 -13.80
N ARG A 522 15.67 31.71 -14.85
CA ARG A 522 15.52 30.33 -15.36
C ARG A 522 16.55 29.94 -16.43
N LEU A 523 17.33 30.88 -16.94
CA LEU A 523 18.29 30.63 -18.01
C LEU A 523 19.64 30.12 -17.49
N LYS A 524 20.14 29.03 -18.10
CA LYS A 524 21.42 28.39 -17.75
C LYS A 524 22.65 29.03 -18.41
N GLN A 525 22.49 29.83 -19.47
CA GLN A 525 23.62 30.41 -20.21
C GLN A 525 24.29 31.58 -19.47
N ARG A 526 25.54 31.38 -19.03
CA ARG A 526 26.34 32.36 -18.27
C ARG A 526 26.47 33.71 -18.98
N ASP A 527 26.84 33.72 -20.26
CA ASP A 527 27.21 34.95 -20.98
C ASP A 527 26.03 35.91 -21.16
N VAL A 528 24.85 35.38 -21.49
CA VAL A 528 23.62 36.17 -21.66
C VAL A 528 23.19 36.78 -20.32
N VAL A 529 23.19 35.99 -19.24
CA VAL A 529 22.85 36.49 -17.91
C VAL A 529 23.76 37.64 -17.50
N TRP A 530 25.09 37.53 -17.67
CA TRP A 530 26.03 38.60 -17.27
C TRP A 530 25.82 39.89 -18.06
N THR A 531 25.51 39.80 -19.35
CA THR A 531 25.25 40.99 -20.18
C THR A 531 24.00 41.76 -19.75
N PHE A 532 22.94 41.06 -19.33
CA PHE A 532 21.69 41.69 -18.89
C PHE A 532 21.64 41.96 -17.38
N ALA A 533 22.52 41.36 -16.57
CA ALA A 533 22.60 41.57 -15.13
C ALA A 533 23.06 43.00 -14.76
N ASP A 534 24.03 43.57 -15.49
CA ASP A 534 24.46 44.96 -15.25
C ASP A 534 23.31 45.94 -15.52
N TRP A 535 22.59 45.75 -16.62
CA TRP A 535 21.41 46.56 -16.97
C TRP A 535 20.30 46.46 -15.90
N ALA A 536 19.99 45.24 -15.45
CA ALA A 536 18.96 45.05 -14.42
C ALA A 536 19.35 45.71 -13.08
N LEU A 537 20.60 45.54 -12.64
CA LEU A 537 21.05 46.11 -11.35
C LEU A 537 21.19 47.64 -11.36
N GLN A 538 21.51 48.25 -12.51
CA GLN A 538 21.50 49.72 -12.66
C GLN A 538 20.10 50.31 -12.54
N ARG A 539 19.07 49.58 -12.99
CA ARG A 539 17.69 50.07 -13.04
C ARG A 539 16.94 49.88 -11.73
N ASN A 540 17.00 48.69 -11.15
CA ASN A 540 16.43 48.41 -9.83
C ASN A 540 17.22 47.30 -9.13
N GLN A 541 17.93 47.68 -8.06
CA GLN A 541 18.80 46.78 -7.29
C GLN A 541 18.02 45.68 -6.56
N GLU A 542 16.79 45.92 -6.10
CA GLU A 542 15.98 44.96 -5.33
C GLU A 542 15.36 43.87 -6.21
N VAL A 543 14.95 44.24 -7.42
CA VAL A 543 14.36 43.30 -8.37
C VAL A 543 15.46 42.64 -9.21
N GLY A 544 16.52 43.38 -9.58
CA GLY A 544 17.63 42.86 -10.36
C GLY A 544 18.42 41.76 -9.64
N ILE A 545 18.51 41.78 -8.31
CA ILE A 545 19.19 40.72 -7.56
C ILE A 545 18.44 39.38 -7.60
N GLN A 546 17.13 39.38 -7.94
CA GLN A 546 16.34 38.16 -8.07
C GLN A 546 16.83 37.25 -9.20
N ILE A 547 17.61 37.78 -10.15
CA ILE A 547 18.31 36.99 -11.18
C ILE A 547 19.24 35.96 -10.53
N PHE A 548 19.89 36.32 -9.42
CA PHE A 548 20.85 35.48 -8.72
C PHE A 548 20.24 34.73 -7.52
N THR A 549 19.19 35.26 -6.88
CA THR A 549 18.60 34.64 -5.67
C THR A 549 17.46 33.67 -5.96
N LYS A 550 16.64 33.87 -7.00
CA LYS A 550 15.51 32.98 -7.35
C LYS A 550 15.87 31.95 -8.42
N ARG A 551 16.93 31.18 -8.16
CA ARG A 551 17.40 30.10 -9.04
C ARG A 551 17.16 28.72 -8.42
N ASP A 552 16.91 27.74 -9.29
CA ASP A 552 16.70 26.36 -8.87
C ASP A 552 17.98 25.78 -8.21
N PRO A 553 17.83 24.93 -7.19
CA PRO A 553 18.95 24.45 -6.36
C PRO A 553 20.00 23.65 -7.16
N GLU A 554 19.63 23.03 -8.28
CA GLU A 554 20.57 22.30 -9.15
C GLU A 554 21.46 23.23 -9.99
N ASP A 555 21.03 24.46 -10.25
CA ASP A 555 21.74 25.43 -11.08
C ASP A 555 22.54 26.47 -10.26
N GLN A 556 22.52 26.37 -8.93
CA GLN A 556 23.22 27.29 -8.02
C GLN A 556 24.75 27.26 -8.17
N ASP A 557 25.32 26.13 -8.62
CA ASP A 557 26.76 25.98 -8.86
C ASP A 557 27.24 26.62 -10.17
N THR A 558 26.33 27.08 -11.04
CA THR A 558 26.68 27.63 -12.36
C THR A 558 27.39 28.99 -12.27
N PHE A 559 27.23 29.71 -11.15
CA PHE A 559 27.81 31.03 -10.92
C PHE A 559 28.58 31.02 -9.61
N ALA A 560 29.90 31.20 -9.67
CA ALA A 560 30.74 31.26 -8.47
C ALA A 560 30.32 32.44 -7.58
N GLN A 561 30.08 32.19 -6.30
CA GLN A 561 29.61 33.19 -5.33
C GLN A 561 30.58 34.39 -5.23
N GLU A 562 31.88 34.15 -5.39
CA GLU A 562 32.92 35.19 -5.39
C GLU A 562 32.85 36.11 -6.62
N ASP A 563 32.50 35.59 -7.80
CA ASP A 563 32.33 36.38 -9.03
C ASP A 563 31.13 37.34 -8.88
N VAL A 564 30.05 36.86 -8.25
CA VAL A 564 28.86 37.67 -7.96
C VAL A 564 29.17 38.72 -6.89
N LEU A 565 29.88 38.37 -5.82
CA LEU A 565 30.27 39.31 -4.76
C LEU A 565 31.22 40.41 -5.26
N THR A 566 32.18 40.08 -6.13
CA THR A 566 33.07 41.07 -6.74
C THR A 566 32.32 42.03 -7.66
N PHE A 567 31.32 41.52 -8.41
CA PHE A 567 30.45 42.32 -9.26
C PHE A 567 29.52 43.25 -8.45
N LEU A 568 28.95 42.74 -7.35
CA LEU A 568 28.01 43.48 -6.50
C LEU A 568 28.66 44.54 -5.60
N LYS A 569 29.99 44.56 -5.43
CA LYS A 569 30.69 45.66 -4.72
C LYS A 569 30.38 47.06 -5.29
N LYS A 570 29.94 47.14 -6.55
CA LYS A 570 29.52 48.39 -7.21
C LYS A 570 28.14 48.90 -6.74
N TYR A 571 27.31 48.04 -6.15
CA TYR A 571 25.91 48.31 -5.80
C TYR A 571 25.64 47.92 -4.34
N SER A 572 25.63 48.91 -3.43
CA SER A 572 25.59 48.68 -1.97
C SER A 572 24.31 48.01 -1.46
N LEU A 573 23.13 48.29 -2.05
CA LEU A 573 21.86 47.66 -1.63
C LEU A 573 21.74 46.23 -2.17
N ALA A 574 22.13 45.99 -3.43
CA ALA A 574 22.13 44.65 -4.00
C ALA A 574 23.11 43.71 -3.29
N LEU A 575 24.27 44.22 -2.85
CA LEU A 575 25.25 43.47 -2.05
C LEU A 575 24.66 43.04 -0.71
N MET A 576 23.92 43.93 -0.02
CA MET A 576 23.27 43.60 1.25
C MET A 576 22.20 42.51 1.09
N LEU A 577 21.32 42.65 0.10
CA LEU A 577 20.25 41.67 -0.17
C LEU A 577 20.81 40.30 -0.60
N PHE A 578 21.92 40.29 -1.34
CA PHE A 578 22.59 39.06 -1.71
C PHE A 578 23.26 38.39 -0.51
N LEU A 579 23.90 39.16 0.37
CA LEU A 579 24.48 38.65 1.61
C LEU A 579 23.40 38.14 2.58
N GLU A 580 22.23 38.81 2.65
CA GLU A 580 21.05 38.30 3.38
C GLU A 580 20.63 36.92 2.87
N PHE A 581 20.53 36.75 1.55
CA PHE A 581 20.22 35.46 0.91
C PHE A 581 21.28 34.39 1.22
N LEU A 582 22.57 34.71 1.12
CA LEU A 582 23.66 33.78 1.42
C LEU A 582 23.64 33.31 2.88
N VAL A 583 23.31 34.20 3.82
CA VAL A 583 23.34 33.92 5.27
C VAL A 583 22.06 33.24 5.76
N HIS A 584 20.88 33.72 5.34
CA HIS A 584 19.60 33.23 5.85
C HIS A 584 19.04 32.04 5.06
N ASP A 585 19.09 32.11 3.73
CA ASP A 585 18.49 31.08 2.86
C ASP A 585 19.48 29.96 2.54
N LEU A 586 20.73 30.30 2.21
CA LEU A 586 21.78 29.32 1.89
C LEU A 586 22.61 28.86 3.11
N LYS A 587 22.41 29.45 4.30
CA LYS A 587 23.09 29.11 5.56
C LYS A 587 24.61 28.96 5.42
N SER A 588 25.25 29.91 4.73
CA SER A 588 26.70 29.92 4.53
C SER A 588 27.47 29.77 5.85
N LYS A 589 28.47 28.87 5.86
CA LYS A 589 29.37 28.64 7.00
C LYS A 589 30.62 29.52 6.99
N GLU A 590 30.79 30.36 5.98
CA GLU A 590 31.99 31.19 5.86
C GLU A 590 31.93 32.45 6.73
N GLU A 591 32.95 32.63 7.56
CA GLU A 591 33.06 33.76 8.49
C GLU A 591 33.06 35.14 7.81
N LYS A 592 33.60 35.18 6.58
CA LYS A 592 33.68 36.40 5.77
C LYS A 592 32.30 36.93 5.39
N HIS A 593 31.34 36.06 5.07
CA HIS A 593 30.00 36.47 4.64
C HIS A 593 29.20 37.14 5.77
N HIS A 594 29.25 36.59 6.99
CA HIS A 594 28.58 37.18 8.16
C HIS A 594 29.24 38.50 8.58
N THR A 595 30.58 38.57 8.51
CA THR A 595 31.33 39.79 8.84
C THR A 595 31.06 40.91 7.83
N LEU A 596 31.02 40.58 6.53
CA LEU A 596 30.67 41.54 5.47
C LEU A 596 29.21 42.00 5.56
N LEU A 597 28.28 41.11 5.94
CA LEU A 597 26.88 41.48 6.16
C LEU A 597 26.71 42.41 7.38
N ALA A 598 27.37 42.08 8.50
CA ALA A 598 27.35 42.92 9.70
C ALA A 598 27.92 44.32 9.43
N THR A 599 29.04 44.41 8.72
CA THR A 599 29.64 45.69 8.33
C THR A 599 28.80 46.45 7.29
N ALA A 600 28.13 45.75 6.37
CA ALA A 600 27.17 46.36 5.44
C ALA A 600 25.96 46.97 6.17
N TYR A 601 25.42 46.29 7.19
CA TYR A 601 24.34 46.84 8.02
C TYR A 601 24.81 48.05 8.82
N VAL A 602 25.99 47.99 9.45
CA VAL A 602 26.54 49.13 10.22
C VAL A 602 26.77 50.33 9.30
N THR A 603 27.35 50.14 8.12
CA THR A 603 27.57 51.24 7.16
C THR A 603 26.26 51.83 6.64
N HIS A 604 25.23 51.01 6.40
CA HIS A 604 23.89 51.49 6.01
C HIS A 604 23.22 52.30 7.12
N ILE A 605 23.27 51.82 8.37
CA ILE A 605 22.73 52.51 9.54
C ILE A 605 23.45 53.85 9.76
N LEU A 606 24.78 53.87 9.61
CA LEU A 606 25.56 55.11 9.76
C LEU A 606 25.31 56.11 8.62
N GLY A 607 25.17 55.63 7.39
CA GLY A 607 24.77 56.47 6.25
C GLY A 607 23.37 57.06 6.43
N ALA A 608 22.43 56.30 6.98
CA ALA A 608 21.08 56.78 7.29
C ALA A 608 21.09 57.83 8.41
N LEU A 609 21.90 57.64 9.46
CA LEU A 609 22.06 58.57 10.58
C LEU A 609 22.72 59.89 10.17
N GLN A 610 23.71 59.86 9.27
CA GLN A 610 24.39 61.07 8.76
C GLN A 610 23.53 61.89 7.79
N ASN A 611 22.65 61.24 7.03
CA ASN A 611 21.82 61.89 6.02
C ASN A 611 20.55 62.59 6.57
N GLY A 612 20.38 62.66 7.89
CA GLY A 612 19.32 63.47 8.51
C GLY A 612 17.88 63.06 8.16
N LYS A 613 17.66 61.89 7.54
CA LYS A 613 16.34 61.28 7.43
C LYS A 613 16.00 60.68 8.79
N GLY A 614 15.41 61.50 9.66
CA GLY A 614 15.01 61.09 10.99
C GLY A 614 14.13 59.85 10.93
N THR A 615 14.47 58.82 11.72
CA THR A 615 13.57 57.76 12.23
C THR A 615 12.39 57.33 11.36
N ASP A 616 12.54 57.25 10.05
CA ASP A 616 11.54 56.67 9.15
C ASP A 616 11.90 55.19 9.01
N SER A 617 11.01 54.33 9.53
CA SER A 617 10.87 52.85 9.48
C SER A 617 12.04 51.94 9.05
N ASP A 618 12.83 52.31 8.06
CA ASP A 618 13.87 51.50 7.41
C ASP A 618 15.17 51.40 8.24
N GLY A 619 15.56 52.48 8.92
CA GLY A 619 16.70 52.48 9.85
C GLY A 619 16.45 51.63 11.11
N GLY A 620 15.21 51.54 11.56
CA GLY A 620 14.80 50.67 12.67
C GLY A 620 14.80 49.19 12.28
N MET A 621 14.22 48.85 11.12
CA MET A 621 14.19 47.46 10.63
C MET A 621 15.59 46.91 10.36
N THR A 622 16.48 47.71 9.78
CA THR A 622 17.88 47.29 9.56
C THR A 622 18.65 47.10 10.87
N ARG A 623 18.34 47.90 11.90
CA ARG A 623 18.87 47.72 13.26
C ARG A 623 18.39 46.42 13.91
N ASP A 624 17.10 46.10 13.78
CA ASP A 624 16.54 44.84 14.30
C ASP A 624 17.14 43.62 13.58
N LYS A 625 17.31 43.69 12.25
CA LYS A 625 17.99 42.65 11.46
C LYS A 625 19.44 42.45 11.90
N LEU A 626 20.18 43.52 12.16
CA LEU A 626 21.55 43.44 12.68
C LEU A 626 21.58 42.76 14.06
N GLN A 627 20.69 43.14 14.98
CA GLN A 627 20.60 42.49 16.29
C GLN A 627 20.27 41.00 16.17
N GLN A 628 19.33 40.63 15.29
CA GLN A 628 19.00 39.23 15.03
C GLN A 628 20.20 38.45 14.51
N LEU A 629 20.96 39.02 13.57
CA LEU A 629 22.16 38.39 13.02
C LEU A 629 23.23 38.17 14.09
N LEU A 630 23.49 39.16 14.95
CA LEU A 630 24.47 39.07 16.04
C LEU A 630 24.07 38.00 17.09
N TRP A 631 22.77 37.80 17.31
CA TRP A 631 22.28 36.74 18.19
C TRP A 631 22.35 35.35 17.55
N GLN A 632 22.02 35.21 16.26
CA GLN A 632 21.85 33.92 15.60
C GLN A 632 23.13 33.34 14.99
N SER A 633 23.99 34.18 14.42
CA SER A 633 25.21 33.72 13.76
C SER A 633 26.35 33.61 14.78
N SER A 634 27.17 32.56 14.70
CA SER A 634 28.38 32.38 15.52
C SER A 634 29.68 32.56 14.73
N LEU A 635 29.56 33.00 13.48
CA LEU A 635 30.60 32.94 12.47
C LEU A 635 30.93 34.35 11.98
N TYR A 636 31.08 35.33 12.87
CA TYR A 636 31.53 36.67 12.52
C TYR A 636 32.72 37.05 13.37
N ASP A 637 33.63 37.82 12.79
CA ASP A 637 34.78 38.35 13.51
C ASP A 637 34.33 39.48 14.44
N THR A 638 34.49 39.25 15.75
CA THR A 638 34.07 40.19 16.79
C THR A 638 34.89 41.47 16.77
N MET A 639 36.15 41.43 16.32
CA MET A 639 37.06 42.57 16.34
C MET A 639 36.72 43.59 15.25
N THR A 640 36.57 43.15 14.00
CA THR A 640 36.25 44.03 12.87
C THR A 640 34.87 44.69 12.99
N VAL A 641 33.87 43.95 13.48
CA VAL A 641 32.53 44.50 13.72
C VAL A 641 32.55 45.49 14.90
N HIS A 642 33.35 45.21 15.94
CA HIS A 642 33.49 46.12 17.07
C HIS A 642 34.19 47.43 16.69
N GLU A 643 35.25 47.39 15.88
CA GLU A 643 35.93 48.57 15.34
C GLU A 643 34.99 49.44 14.50
N ALA A 644 34.10 48.82 13.72
CA ALA A 644 33.10 49.54 12.92
C ALA A 644 32.04 50.27 13.78
N ILE A 645 31.80 49.83 15.02
CA ILE A 645 30.78 50.37 15.94
C ILE A 645 31.35 51.40 16.91
N GLN A 646 32.67 51.40 17.15
CA GLN A 646 33.34 52.07 18.27
C GLN A 646 33.14 53.60 18.45
N PRO A 647 32.66 54.41 17.48
CA PRO A 647 32.28 55.79 17.76
C PRO A 647 30.76 56.07 17.86
N THR A 648 29.89 55.06 17.97
CA THR A 648 28.44 55.21 17.64
C THR A 648 27.45 55.02 18.80
N VAL A 649 26.19 55.45 18.58
CA VAL A 649 25.03 55.43 19.52
C VAL A 649 24.39 54.02 19.63
N LEU A 650 25.04 52.98 19.13
CA LEU A 650 24.52 51.60 19.06
C LEU A 650 24.92 50.79 20.32
N HIS A 651 24.42 51.19 21.50
CA HIS A 651 24.84 50.60 22.77
C HIS A 651 24.29 49.18 22.99
N THR A 652 23.12 48.85 22.43
CA THR A 652 22.53 47.50 22.47
C THR A 652 23.35 46.48 21.69
N GLU A 653 23.82 46.84 20.50
CA GLU A 653 24.63 46.00 19.62
C GLU A 653 26.05 45.85 20.20
N GLN A 654 26.58 46.91 20.80
CA GLN A 654 27.83 46.86 21.56
C GLN A 654 27.75 45.88 22.74
N ALA A 655 26.63 45.87 23.47
CA ALA A 655 26.42 44.93 24.58
C ALA A 655 26.35 43.48 24.10
N ILE A 656 25.71 43.21 22.95
CA ILE A 656 25.66 41.86 22.35
C ILE A 656 27.06 41.37 21.98
N LEU A 657 27.90 42.24 21.40
CA LEU A 657 29.28 41.92 21.05
C LEU A 657 30.17 41.67 22.28
N LEU A 658 30.03 42.49 23.33
CA LEU A 658 30.74 42.31 24.60
C LEU A 658 30.31 41.00 25.30
N GLY A 659 29.03 40.64 25.22
CA GLY A 659 28.52 39.36 25.69
C GLY A 659 29.17 38.16 24.99
N ARG A 660 29.40 38.27 23.69
CA ARG A 660 30.08 37.23 22.89
C ARG A 660 31.57 37.14 23.19
N ALA A 661 32.21 38.26 23.54
CA ALA A 661 33.59 38.28 24.01
C ALA A 661 33.77 37.65 25.42
N GLY A 662 32.67 37.34 26.12
CA GLY A 662 32.66 36.77 27.48
C GLY A 662 32.57 37.83 28.59
N ASP A 663 32.61 39.11 28.25
CA ASP A 663 32.59 40.23 29.19
C ASP A 663 31.15 40.66 29.53
N HIS A 664 30.35 39.72 30.07
CA HIS A 664 28.94 39.95 30.38
C HIS A 664 28.71 41.05 31.41
N TYR A 665 29.65 41.26 32.35
CA TYR A 665 29.57 42.32 33.35
C TYR A 665 29.59 43.72 32.69
N GLN A 666 30.51 43.95 31.74
CA GLN A 666 30.60 45.22 31.02
C GLN A 666 29.44 45.43 30.05
N ALA A 667 28.93 44.35 29.45
CA ALA A 667 27.73 44.37 28.61
C ALA A 667 26.49 44.83 29.41
N LEU A 668 26.25 44.22 30.57
CA LEU A 668 25.13 44.58 31.46
C LEU A 668 25.32 45.99 32.04
N GLN A 669 26.54 46.38 32.40
CA GLN A 669 26.84 47.74 32.87
C GLN A 669 26.54 48.78 31.77
N THR A 670 26.86 48.48 30.51
CA THR A 670 26.57 49.36 29.36
C THR A 670 25.06 49.51 29.14
N LEU A 671 24.30 48.42 29.20
CA LEU A 671 22.84 48.45 29.06
C LEU A 671 22.16 49.20 30.22
N VAL A 672 22.59 48.96 31.46
CA VAL A 672 21.95 49.53 32.65
C VAL A 672 22.27 51.02 32.82
N HIS A 673 23.53 51.44 32.61
CA HIS A 673 23.92 52.83 32.85
C HIS A 673 23.79 53.76 31.64
N LYS A 674 23.97 53.27 30.40
CA LYS A 674 23.94 54.13 29.19
C LYS A 674 22.58 54.15 28.49
N GLU A 675 21.90 53.01 28.33
CA GLU A 675 20.56 52.94 27.70
C GLU A 675 19.43 53.23 28.71
N ARG A 676 19.66 53.02 30.02
CA ARG A 676 18.67 53.20 31.11
C ARG A 676 17.36 52.39 30.93
N ASP A 677 17.34 51.42 30.03
CA ASP A 677 16.20 50.52 29.82
C ASP A 677 16.40 49.19 30.58
N LEU A 678 15.65 49.06 31.67
CA LEU A 678 15.69 47.92 32.59
C LEU A 678 15.09 46.65 31.97
N GLN A 679 14.21 46.78 30.97
CA GLN A 679 13.58 45.64 30.30
C GLN A 679 14.52 44.99 29.29
N VAL A 680 15.32 45.80 28.59
CA VAL A 680 16.31 45.31 27.62
C VAL A 680 17.42 44.51 28.30
N ALA A 681 17.86 44.92 29.49
CA ALA A 681 18.84 44.16 30.28
C ALA A 681 18.30 42.78 30.73
N GLY A 682 17.04 42.71 31.18
CA GLY A 682 16.39 41.43 31.52
C GLY A 682 16.10 40.54 30.32
N ALA A 683 15.82 41.13 29.15
CA ALA A 683 15.70 40.41 27.89
C ALA A 683 17.05 39.86 27.40
N TYR A 684 18.13 40.61 27.59
CA TYR A 684 19.50 40.19 27.28
C TYR A 684 19.92 38.97 28.11
N CYS A 685 19.69 38.95 29.43
CA CYS A 685 20.02 37.79 30.27
C CYS A 685 19.30 36.52 29.80
N ARG A 686 18.00 36.61 29.48
CA ARG A 686 17.21 35.48 28.95
C ARG A 686 17.71 34.99 27.59
N ARG A 687 18.12 35.92 26.73
CA ARG A 687 18.55 35.59 25.35
C ARG A 687 19.98 35.08 25.30
N ALA A 688 20.87 35.56 26.17
CA ALA A 688 22.22 35.03 26.36
C ALA A 688 22.20 33.63 26.99
N ALA A 689 21.29 33.38 27.93
CA ALA A 689 21.07 32.06 28.53
C ALA A 689 20.46 31.03 27.56
N GLY A 690 19.80 31.48 26.48
CA GLY A 690 18.99 30.65 25.58
C GLY A 690 19.71 29.52 24.84
N TRP A 691 21.02 29.36 25.01
CA TRP A 691 21.83 28.32 24.36
C TRP A 691 22.75 27.54 25.33
N GLN A 692 22.72 27.84 26.62
CA GLN A 692 23.69 27.30 27.60
C GLN A 692 23.02 26.91 28.93
N GLU A 693 23.75 26.12 29.74
CA GLU A 693 23.28 25.52 31.00
C GLU A 693 22.55 26.52 31.92
N ARG A 694 21.55 26.03 32.67
CA ARG A 694 20.79 26.82 33.66
C ARG A 694 21.69 27.58 34.65
N GLU A 695 22.91 27.10 34.87
CA GLU A 695 23.91 27.75 35.71
C GLU A 695 24.34 29.12 35.18
N LEU A 696 24.49 29.28 33.87
CA LEU A 696 24.84 30.55 33.24
C LEU A 696 23.69 31.56 33.31
N GLU A 697 22.45 31.09 33.18
CA GLU A 697 21.26 31.91 33.42
C GLU A 697 21.25 32.46 34.85
N HIS A 698 21.50 31.59 35.84
CA HIS A 698 21.52 31.98 37.25
C HIS A 698 22.64 33.00 37.53
N THR A 699 23.84 32.80 36.98
CA THR A 699 24.96 33.75 37.17
C THR A 699 24.72 35.10 36.48
N LEU A 700 24.10 35.14 35.30
CA LEU A 700 23.75 36.37 34.59
C LEU A 700 22.66 37.17 35.32
N PHE A 701 21.65 36.50 35.86
CA PHE A 701 20.63 37.16 36.67
C PHE A 701 21.15 37.61 38.03
N LEU A 702 22.07 36.87 38.65
CA LEU A 702 22.75 37.29 39.88
C LEU A 702 23.68 38.48 39.65
N THR A 703 24.42 38.52 38.54
CA THR A 703 25.26 39.68 38.19
C THR A 703 24.42 40.92 37.86
N LEU A 704 23.28 40.76 37.17
CA LEU A 704 22.33 41.85 36.96
C LEU A 704 21.72 42.36 38.27
N LEU A 705 21.37 41.45 39.19
CA LEU A 705 20.90 41.80 40.54
C LEU A 705 21.99 42.58 41.28
N GLN A 706 23.24 42.11 41.29
CA GLN A 706 24.36 42.83 41.92
C GLN A 706 24.55 44.24 41.35
N ILE A 707 24.46 44.41 40.02
CA ILE A 707 24.57 45.73 39.37
C ILE A 707 23.42 46.65 39.82
N TYR A 708 22.19 46.16 39.91
CA TYR A 708 21.05 46.94 40.42
C TYR A 708 21.20 47.29 41.90
N MET A 709 21.71 46.38 42.71
CA MET A 709 21.92 46.57 44.14
C MET A 709 23.07 47.54 44.47
N CYS A 710 24.04 47.72 43.56
CA CYS A 710 25.11 48.71 43.70
C CYS A 710 24.63 50.16 43.56
N SER A 711 23.45 50.39 42.96
CA SER A 711 22.87 51.72 42.78
C SER A 711 21.57 51.87 43.58
N ASN A 712 21.54 52.79 44.54
CA ASN A 712 20.39 53.00 45.43
C ASN A 712 19.10 53.43 44.70
N GLU A 713 19.22 53.94 43.47
CA GLU A 713 18.11 54.36 42.61
C GLU A 713 17.37 53.19 41.93
N LEU A 714 18.00 52.01 41.81
CA LEU A 714 17.45 50.84 41.10
C LEU A 714 16.87 49.76 42.05
N ALA A 715 16.68 50.07 43.33
CA ALA A 715 16.17 49.12 44.32
C ALA A 715 14.77 48.58 43.98
N SER A 716 13.87 49.40 43.41
CA SER A 716 12.55 48.93 42.95
C SER A 716 12.66 47.95 41.78
N ALA A 717 13.54 48.22 40.82
CA ALA A 717 13.78 47.36 39.67
C ALA A 717 14.39 46.01 40.07
N ALA A 718 15.23 45.99 41.12
CA ALA A 718 15.76 44.75 41.70
C ALA A 718 14.65 43.88 42.33
N VAL A 719 13.70 44.50 43.04
CA VAL A 719 12.54 43.80 43.62
C VAL A 719 11.63 43.24 42.52
N ASP A 720 11.34 44.02 41.48
CA ASP A 720 10.51 43.59 40.36
C ASP A 720 11.16 42.41 39.59
N LEU A 721 12.48 42.46 39.41
CA LEU A 721 13.23 41.40 38.74
C LEU A 721 13.19 40.08 39.52
N LEU A 722 13.35 40.13 40.85
CA LEU A 722 13.22 38.97 41.74
C LEU A 722 11.82 38.36 41.68
N ASN A 723 10.77 39.19 41.80
CA ASN A 723 9.39 38.70 41.80
C ASN A 723 8.96 38.15 40.43
N ALA A 724 9.45 38.72 39.33
CA ALA A 724 9.13 38.27 37.98
C ALA A 724 9.84 36.96 37.58
N ASN A 725 11.04 36.69 38.11
CA ASN A 725 11.89 35.58 37.65
C ASN A 725 12.26 34.59 38.77
N ALA A 726 11.29 34.18 39.59
CA ALA A 726 11.54 33.35 40.78
C ALA A 726 12.16 31.96 40.52
N ALA A 727 12.07 31.45 39.30
CA ALA A 727 12.63 30.17 38.90
C ALA A 727 14.09 30.25 38.42
N ALA A 728 14.57 31.45 38.06
CA ALA A 728 15.91 31.67 37.53
C ALA A 728 16.96 32.01 38.62
N PHE A 729 16.53 32.04 39.87
CA PHE A 729 17.39 32.31 41.02
C PHE A 729 17.42 31.12 41.96
N ASP A 730 18.59 30.84 42.51
CA ASP A 730 18.72 29.95 43.65
C ASP A 730 18.38 30.70 44.95
N LEU A 731 17.46 30.13 45.73
CA LEU A 731 16.94 30.71 46.96
C LEU A 731 18.06 31.00 47.96
N ASP A 732 19.02 30.10 48.08
CA ASP A 732 20.09 30.19 49.07
C ASP A 732 21.08 31.31 48.74
N THR A 733 21.37 31.55 47.45
CA THR A 733 22.27 32.62 47.01
C THR A 733 21.62 34.00 47.10
N VAL A 734 20.34 34.12 46.75
CA VAL A 734 19.61 35.39 46.81
C VAL A 734 19.44 35.84 48.27
N LEU A 735 19.14 34.92 49.19
CA LEU A 735 19.04 35.25 50.62
C LEU A 735 20.34 35.84 51.20
N GLN A 736 21.51 35.53 50.63
CA GLN A 736 22.80 36.10 51.05
C GLN A 736 23.07 37.49 50.45
N VAL A 737 22.44 37.82 49.32
CA VAL A 737 22.64 39.08 48.59
C VAL A 737 21.61 40.15 48.98
N LEU A 738 20.48 39.75 49.59
CA LEU A 738 19.41 40.66 50.02
C LEU A 738 19.87 41.56 51.19
N PRO A 739 19.59 42.88 51.16
CA PRO A 739 19.88 43.76 52.28
C PRO A 739 18.92 43.53 53.46
N ASP A 740 19.46 43.64 54.66
CA ASP A 740 18.69 43.57 55.91
C ASP A 740 17.63 44.69 56.06
N SER A 741 17.71 45.73 55.22
CA SER A 741 16.78 46.87 55.22
C SER A 741 15.46 46.60 54.49
N TRP A 742 15.32 45.48 53.77
CA TRP A 742 14.13 45.18 52.99
C TRP A 742 13.07 44.43 53.81
N SER A 743 11.81 44.86 53.67
CA SER A 743 10.70 44.13 54.29
C SER A 743 10.40 42.83 53.54
N VAL A 744 10.17 41.74 54.27
CA VAL A 744 9.86 40.41 53.72
C VAL A 744 8.63 40.44 52.79
N GLN A 745 7.71 41.38 53.01
CA GLN A 745 6.51 41.55 52.19
C GLN A 745 6.85 41.86 50.72
N LEU A 746 7.93 42.61 50.46
CA LEU A 746 8.35 43.00 49.10
C LEU A 746 8.86 41.83 48.26
N VAL A 747 9.45 40.82 48.92
CA VAL A 747 10.07 39.64 48.28
C VAL A 747 9.20 38.38 48.47
N SER A 748 8.00 38.54 49.02
CA SER A 748 7.11 37.42 49.38
C SER A 748 6.68 36.58 48.18
N GLN A 749 6.46 37.21 47.01
CA GLN A 749 6.09 36.49 45.79
C GLN A 749 7.25 35.62 45.28
N PHE A 750 8.47 36.15 45.29
CA PHE A 750 9.68 35.39 45.01
C PHE A 750 9.83 34.19 45.95
N LEU A 751 9.82 34.43 47.28
CA LEU A 751 10.03 33.37 48.28
C LEU A 751 8.99 32.25 48.17
N LEU A 752 7.71 32.59 47.97
CA LEU A 752 6.64 31.61 47.77
C LEU A 752 6.81 30.86 46.44
N GLY A 753 7.21 31.55 45.37
CA GLY A 753 7.48 30.97 44.06
C GLY A 753 8.62 29.95 44.12
N SER A 754 9.77 30.34 44.64
CA SER A 754 10.96 29.48 44.73
C SER A 754 10.74 28.29 45.67
N LEU A 755 10.09 28.48 46.84
CA LEU A 755 9.75 27.37 47.74
C LEU A 755 8.77 26.38 47.10
N ARG A 756 7.74 26.87 46.38
CA ARG A 756 6.84 25.97 45.64
C ARG A 756 7.58 25.20 44.55
N GLY A 757 8.50 25.85 43.86
CA GLY A 757 9.38 25.23 42.87
C GLY A 757 10.21 24.09 43.44
N THR A 758 10.91 24.32 44.55
CA THR A 758 11.73 23.29 45.21
C THR A 758 10.89 22.12 45.74
N PHE A 759 9.73 22.39 46.34
CA PHE A 759 8.80 21.33 46.76
C PHE A 759 8.26 20.53 45.58
N HIS A 760 7.96 21.17 44.44
CA HIS A 760 7.48 20.51 43.25
C HIS A 760 8.55 19.59 42.64
N GLN A 761 9.79 20.09 42.46
CA GLN A 761 10.92 19.30 41.97
C GLN A 761 11.18 18.07 42.85
N ARG A 762 11.19 18.24 44.18
CA ARG A 762 11.35 17.13 45.12
C ARG A 762 10.26 16.07 44.98
N ARG A 763 9.01 16.48 44.77
CA ARG A 763 7.89 15.54 44.57
C ARG A 763 8.01 14.82 43.22
N MET A 764 8.34 15.52 42.14
CA MET A 764 8.51 14.94 40.80
C MET A 764 9.68 13.95 40.75
N ALA A 765 10.82 14.27 41.34
CA ALA A 765 11.94 13.33 41.47
C ALA A 765 11.55 12.05 42.25
N GLY A 766 10.63 12.16 43.21
CA GLY A 766 10.05 11.01 43.90
C GLY A 766 9.20 10.12 42.97
N VAL A 767 8.42 10.73 42.07
CA VAL A 767 7.63 10.02 41.05
C VAL A 767 8.54 9.33 40.03
N GLU A 768 9.55 10.04 39.51
CA GLU A 768 10.54 9.48 38.59
C GLU A 768 11.27 8.29 39.21
N ARG A 769 11.71 8.40 40.47
CA ARG A 769 12.29 7.28 41.21
C ARG A 769 11.32 6.11 41.32
N GLY A 770 10.04 6.36 41.57
CA GLY A 770 9.00 5.33 41.62
C GLY A 770 8.82 4.62 40.27
N LEU A 771 8.79 5.37 39.16
CA LEU A 771 8.69 4.82 37.81
C LEU A 771 9.91 3.95 37.46
N ALA A 772 11.12 4.44 37.74
CA ALA A 772 12.34 3.68 37.53
C ALA A 772 12.38 2.38 38.36
N GLN A 773 11.85 2.40 39.60
CA GLN A 773 11.70 1.20 40.41
C GLN A 773 10.73 0.18 39.78
N VAL A 774 9.62 0.65 39.18
CA VAL A 774 8.66 -0.22 38.49
C VAL A 774 9.28 -0.85 37.23
N GLU A 775 10.04 -0.08 36.45
CA GLU A 775 10.76 -0.60 35.29
C GLU A 775 11.79 -1.66 35.69
N LEU A 776 12.57 -1.38 36.75
CA LEU A 776 13.51 -2.36 37.30
C LEU A 776 12.80 -3.66 37.73
N LEU A 777 11.62 -3.56 38.35
CA LEU A 777 10.83 -4.75 38.72
C LEU A 777 10.34 -5.52 37.49
N ARG A 778 9.90 -4.83 36.43
CA ARG A 778 9.51 -5.48 35.16
C ARG A 778 10.69 -6.22 34.53
N HIS A 779 11.87 -5.60 34.48
CA HIS A 779 13.09 -6.24 33.99
C HIS A 779 13.51 -7.44 34.84
N LYS A 780 13.39 -7.36 36.18
CA LYS A 780 13.64 -8.50 37.06
C LYS A 780 12.66 -9.65 36.82
N TYR A 781 11.39 -9.34 36.56
CA TYR A 781 10.37 -10.34 36.23
C TYR A 781 10.66 -11.05 34.90
N THR A 782 10.97 -10.30 33.84
CA THR A 782 11.32 -10.88 32.53
C THR A 782 12.59 -11.72 32.62
N TRP A 783 13.60 -11.25 33.35
CA TRP A 783 14.81 -12.03 33.63
C TRP A 783 14.51 -13.32 34.41
N ALA A 784 13.62 -13.27 35.41
CA ALA A 784 13.21 -14.45 36.18
C ALA A 784 12.37 -15.45 35.36
N GLN A 785 11.58 -14.98 34.39
CA GLN A 785 10.89 -15.85 33.44
C GLN A 785 11.86 -16.52 32.47
N ALA A 786 12.82 -15.76 31.94
CA ALA A 786 13.84 -16.27 31.02
C ALA A 786 14.74 -17.31 31.70
N SER A 787 15.15 -17.08 32.95
CA SER A 787 16.02 -17.99 33.71
C SER A 787 15.36 -19.30 34.16
N LYS A 788 14.02 -19.40 34.13
CA LYS A 788 13.30 -20.66 34.39
C LYS A 788 13.30 -21.63 33.21
N ARG A 789 13.68 -21.19 32.01
CA ARG A 789 13.69 -22.04 30.82
C ARG A 789 14.96 -22.89 30.80
N MET A 790 14.81 -24.20 30.97
CA MET A 790 15.91 -25.16 30.80
C MET A 790 15.95 -25.65 29.36
N LEU A 791 17.11 -25.61 28.72
CA LEU A 791 17.36 -26.17 27.39
C LEU A 791 18.23 -27.41 27.53
N LYS A 792 17.85 -28.49 26.84
CA LYS A 792 18.65 -29.71 26.75
C LYS A 792 19.64 -29.56 25.59
N LEU A 793 20.93 -29.62 25.87
CA LEU A 793 21.98 -29.55 24.84
C LEU A 793 22.13 -30.92 24.18
N ASP A 794 21.55 -31.11 22.99
CA ASP A 794 21.76 -32.27 22.12
C ASP A 794 22.73 -31.93 20.98
N LYS A 795 23.36 -32.95 20.37
CA LYS A 795 24.39 -32.84 19.30
C LYS A 795 23.92 -32.19 17.98
N GLY A 796 22.72 -31.62 17.93
CA GLY A 796 22.16 -30.94 16.75
C GLY A 796 21.90 -29.45 16.95
N LEU A 797 22.26 -28.88 18.11
CA LEU A 797 22.08 -27.45 18.37
C LEU A 797 23.29 -26.66 17.85
N VAL A 798 23.07 -25.92 16.78
CA VAL A 798 24.06 -25.05 16.14
C VAL A 798 23.84 -23.60 16.55
N CYS A 799 24.93 -22.85 16.62
CA CYS A 799 24.90 -21.40 16.78
C CYS A 799 24.32 -20.73 15.53
N ASN A 800 23.35 -19.83 15.68
CA ASN A 800 22.69 -19.19 14.53
C ASN A 800 23.67 -18.34 13.69
N THR A 801 24.69 -17.75 14.34
CA THR A 801 25.64 -16.84 13.67
C THR A 801 26.78 -17.59 12.98
N CYS A 802 27.35 -18.63 13.60
CA CYS A 802 28.54 -19.31 13.07
C CYS A 802 28.27 -20.74 12.58
N GLN A 803 27.05 -21.25 12.75
CA GLN A 803 26.58 -22.59 12.32
C GLN A 803 27.43 -23.75 12.87
N LYS A 804 28.20 -23.52 13.95
CA LYS A 804 28.97 -24.57 14.67
C LYS A 804 28.16 -25.08 15.87
N ASP A 805 28.40 -26.34 16.24
CA ASP A 805 27.74 -26.99 17.38
C ASP A 805 28.01 -26.26 18.71
N LEU A 806 26.97 -26.17 19.53
CA LEU A 806 27.04 -25.65 20.90
C LEU A 806 27.39 -26.80 21.85
N THR A 807 28.68 -27.13 21.93
CA THR A 807 29.19 -28.22 22.78
C THR A 807 29.49 -27.78 24.22
N GLU A 808 29.64 -26.48 24.46
CA GLU A 808 29.96 -25.91 25.76
C GLU A 808 28.69 -25.43 26.49
N PRO A 809 28.63 -25.53 27.84
CA PRO A 809 27.47 -25.09 28.62
C PRO A 809 27.25 -23.57 28.63
N GLU A 810 28.21 -22.80 28.11
CA GLU A 810 28.16 -21.33 28.04
C GLU A 810 27.68 -20.87 26.66
N PHE A 811 26.43 -20.42 26.57
CA PHE A 811 25.83 -19.90 25.34
C PHE A 811 24.86 -18.75 25.63
N VAL A 812 24.63 -17.90 24.65
CA VAL A 812 23.71 -16.75 24.71
C VAL A 812 22.39 -17.15 24.06
N TYR A 813 21.29 -16.89 24.77
CA TYR A 813 19.94 -17.02 24.23
C TYR A 813 19.38 -15.63 23.93
N SER A 814 19.19 -15.32 22.66
CA SER A 814 18.61 -14.05 22.21
C SER A 814 17.14 -13.94 22.62
N LEU A 815 16.66 -12.72 22.84
CA LEU A 815 15.23 -12.44 23.08
C LEU A 815 14.32 -12.90 21.93
N ARG A 816 14.88 -13.06 20.71
CA ARG A 816 14.19 -13.63 19.53
C ARG A 816 14.14 -15.16 19.50
N GLY A 817 14.76 -15.81 20.47
CA GLY A 817 14.74 -17.25 20.65
C GLY A 817 15.91 -18.02 20.01
N GLU A 818 16.95 -17.30 19.57
CA GLU A 818 18.12 -17.85 18.89
C GLU A 818 19.23 -18.21 19.88
N LEU A 819 19.97 -19.28 19.59
CA LEU A 819 21.12 -19.73 20.38
C LEU A 819 22.41 -19.33 19.68
N VAL A 820 23.29 -18.66 20.42
CA VAL A 820 24.52 -18.07 19.88
C VAL A 820 25.67 -18.35 20.84
N HIS A 821 26.89 -18.59 20.34
CA HIS A 821 28.08 -18.65 21.22
C HIS A 821 28.27 -17.30 21.92
N THR A 822 28.84 -17.30 23.12
CA THR A 822 29.18 -16.08 23.87
C THR A 822 29.96 -15.06 23.05
N ASN A 823 30.93 -15.52 22.24
CA ASN A 823 31.73 -14.67 21.35
C ASN A 823 31.00 -14.19 20.08
N CYS A 824 29.89 -14.82 19.70
CA CYS A 824 29.11 -14.46 18.52
C CYS A 824 27.96 -13.48 18.85
N GLY A 825 27.59 -13.34 20.14
CA GLY A 825 26.52 -12.45 20.60
C GLY A 825 26.94 -11.00 20.82
N SER A 826 28.23 -10.68 20.82
CA SER A 826 28.75 -9.31 21.00
C SER A 826 28.62 -8.42 19.76
N TYR A 827 28.13 -8.95 18.63
CA TYR A 827 27.98 -8.24 17.35
C TYR A 827 26.54 -7.85 17.02
N THR A 828 25.60 -8.05 17.94
CA THR A 828 24.19 -7.66 17.77
C THR A 828 23.76 -6.74 18.91
N GLU A 829 24.13 -5.47 18.83
CA GLU A 829 23.34 -4.38 19.42
C GLU A 829 22.39 -3.81 18.36
#